data_AF-A0A9K3M3P2-F1
#
_entry.id   AF-A0A9K3M3P2-F1
#
_cell.length_a   1.000
_cell.length_b   1.000
_cell.length_c   1.000
_cell.angle_alpha   90.00
_cell.angle_beta   90.00
_cell.angle_gamma   90.00
#
_symmetry.space_group_name_H-M   'P 1'
#
loop_
_entity.id
_entity.type
_entity.pdbx_description
1 polymer ?
#
loop_
_entity_poly.entity_id
_entity_poly.type
_entity_poly.pdbx_seq_one_letter_code
_entity_poly.pdbx_strand_id
1 'polypeptide(L)'
;MVVPPPPPPPPPPPPPPPPPPPPPPPSPLPESTVLSPNDTSEQVVVDQTLLTDDNIPLGNRVGEEEHHHHHHHHQQQQQQDDSPDFRQPHHPTQPLHVEHNLAIPDFQDVVNSVLMETEEFRRSLDALSKSSPTTHSQSVVVSTLFVDDDCQRIRDDLERLMGHLYVLIPRNDVETELRRHVQLKTATVATQALKVMTKYKQEPDPDDPESEDDNPQRSYNAELQQQCQTSIGRVAELNLVLLEPEPDDDDKRQREETIVQLYSNYQKQVIRKRVKPSIARLVDYRKRRQDEEQQHSTRPSGSHPRYGGRKEEEHDDDDDDHYDDDDDSANSPHTRVITTILGQASALIHPLLLWKASLPPHSKTLIDLCSKSIRLVDEQAQTMTQTVAAWFLEDTRIDSYWMAKIANNESCLQELEELDNVVEQLAFCCQIFDRYVQLVHSSDSSDSKNNDNTETSSLQQMLPEWTWKYASMDRYLMTQQLQSALQLANPVQIVVGTPLQVPSFVEDAQYLSMRALKRAASTRSDQAIGTVAHSIASDVWSTDIPNGVHEALLEQRGCYQEGSSDRHADPSVNTMTPSSSRNSTSFAAALMGALDDDLGTTTNTTTTMTNTSPPKTPSSGGGFLGSFTTSLTSTVTGSDKLLLIRIDTFLCALNGIHSASSACRSLVSFLDSLLVPSEEEGEETSATTWTTRKTSHRSSMVHLAREELFRFSNTYLQLLDNQAVQVVAEFCGSWQDAPVYKGSAFVPVLRYYLERESYDLSSAEELATSEDDARLHRLLLQPLQDCYLLQQFDKCDWDVLQILYGRIAETVVHLFLDILLYSTLPKRFTVWGSLLLSKEVRLIQNYVQRLVQRSTSAGLHGGGGGGGTNNKKSPGTVSMSVSHWEKLSQVVTILELEKPSDWSFYQSTSVVSLEELQALLQLRMDFSADAISAVVSSFSS
;
A
#
# COMPACT_ATOMS: atom_id res chain seq x y z
N MET A 1 45.60 -5.26 49.67
CA MET A 1 44.99 -6.21 50.62
C MET A 1 43.53 -5.78 50.75
N VAL A 2 42.49 -6.44 50.25
CA VAL A 2 42.21 -7.82 49.79
C VAL A 2 41.96 -7.82 48.27
N VAL A 3 42.49 -8.80 47.54
CA VAL A 3 42.24 -8.95 46.10
C VAL A 3 40.90 -9.66 45.92
N PRO A 4 39.94 -9.13 45.15
CA PRO A 4 38.67 -9.80 44.91
C PRO A 4 38.89 -11.10 44.12
N PRO A 5 38.10 -12.15 44.39
CA PRO A 5 38.22 -13.41 43.67
C PRO A 5 37.88 -13.21 42.18
N PRO A 6 38.55 -13.95 41.28
CA PRO A 6 38.26 -13.90 39.86
C PRO A 6 36.83 -14.40 39.58
N PRO A 7 36.14 -13.83 38.58
CA PRO A 7 34.80 -14.26 38.20
C PRO A 7 34.80 -15.73 37.73
N PRO A 8 33.71 -16.48 37.97
CA PRO A 8 33.60 -17.86 37.50
C PRO A 8 33.65 -17.93 35.97
N PRO A 9 34.22 -19.00 35.39
CA PRO A 9 34.24 -19.20 33.95
C PRO A 9 32.80 -19.31 33.41
N PRO A 10 32.53 -18.78 32.19
CA PRO A 10 31.23 -18.88 31.57
C PRO A 10 30.83 -20.35 31.34
N PRO A 11 29.53 -20.68 31.43
CA PRO A 11 29.05 -22.03 31.15
C PRO A 11 29.36 -22.42 29.69
N PRO A 12 29.63 -23.70 29.42
CA PRO A 12 29.84 -24.17 28.06
C PRO A 12 28.58 -23.95 27.21
N PRO A 13 28.73 -23.62 25.91
CA PRO A 13 27.59 -23.42 25.03
C PRO A 13 26.77 -24.72 24.91
N PRO A 14 25.44 -24.62 24.75
CA PRO A 14 24.59 -25.78 24.53
C PRO A 14 25.00 -26.50 23.23
N PRO A 15 24.88 -27.84 23.17
CA PRO A 15 25.16 -28.58 21.95
C PRO A 15 24.22 -28.14 20.82
N PRO A 16 24.70 -28.12 19.57
CA PRO A 16 23.88 -27.76 18.42
C PRO A 16 22.70 -28.74 18.27
N PRO A 17 21.52 -28.26 17.82
CA PRO A 17 20.39 -29.14 17.55
C PRO A 17 20.74 -30.16 16.47
N PRO A 18 20.17 -31.38 16.55
CA PRO A 18 20.39 -32.40 15.53
C PRO A 18 19.86 -31.91 14.16
N PRO A 19 20.53 -32.29 13.05
CA PRO A 19 20.08 -31.91 11.72
C PRO A 19 18.69 -32.49 11.44
N PRO A 20 17.84 -31.77 10.68
CA PRO A 20 16.53 -32.27 10.29
C PRO A 20 16.66 -33.54 9.46
N PRO A 21 15.70 -34.49 9.57
CA PRO A 21 15.71 -35.70 8.76
C PRO A 21 15.63 -35.35 7.27
N PRO A 22 16.29 -36.12 6.39
CA PRO A 22 16.24 -35.90 4.96
C PRO A 22 14.79 -36.06 4.44
N PRO A 23 14.38 -35.27 3.44
CA PRO A 23 13.06 -35.38 2.83
C PRO A 23 12.86 -36.78 2.22
N PRO A 24 11.62 -37.31 2.24
CA PRO A 24 11.32 -38.58 1.61
C PRO A 24 11.61 -38.53 0.11
N PRO A 25 12.07 -39.64 -0.50
CA PRO A 25 12.33 -39.70 -1.93
C PRO A 25 11.03 -39.46 -2.72
N PRO A 26 11.11 -38.76 -3.87
CA PRO A 26 9.95 -38.50 -4.71
C PRO A 26 9.33 -39.82 -5.22
N SER A 27 8.00 -39.88 -5.19
CA SER A 27 7.23 -40.99 -5.74
C SER A 27 7.56 -41.22 -7.23
N PRO A 28 7.67 -42.47 -7.69
CA PRO A 28 7.95 -42.76 -9.09
C PRO A 28 6.82 -42.28 -9.99
N LEU A 29 7.19 -41.57 -11.07
CA LEU A 29 6.31 -41.15 -12.14
C LEU A 29 5.72 -42.38 -12.87
N PRO A 30 4.44 -42.32 -13.32
CA PRO A 30 3.82 -43.41 -14.06
C PRO A 30 4.48 -43.60 -15.44
N GLU A 31 4.76 -44.86 -15.77
CA GLU A 31 5.34 -45.33 -17.02
C GLU A 31 4.56 -44.82 -18.24
N SER A 32 5.26 -44.10 -19.12
CA SER A 32 4.76 -43.73 -20.44
C SER A 32 5.09 -44.84 -21.44
N THR A 33 4.03 -45.39 -22.01
CA THR A 33 4.01 -46.46 -23.01
C THR A 33 4.85 -46.12 -24.24
N VAL A 34 5.78 -47.01 -24.56
CA VAL A 34 6.56 -47.03 -25.79
C VAL A 34 5.66 -47.38 -26.99
N LEU A 35 5.61 -46.53 -28.00
CA LEU A 35 5.24 -46.90 -29.37
C LEU A 35 6.22 -46.29 -30.38
N SER A 36 6.69 -47.17 -31.25
CA SER A 36 7.76 -47.05 -32.26
C SER A 36 7.47 -46.05 -33.41
N PRO A 37 8.50 -45.69 -34.20
CA PRO A 37 8.45 -44.57 -35.14
C PRO A 37 8.02 -45.00 -36.55
N ASN A 38 7.38 -44.09 -37.29
CA ASN A 38 7.47 -44.05 -38.75
C ASN A 38 7.09 -42.68 -39.32
N ASP A 39 8.09 -42.11 -40.01
CA ASP A 39 8.06 -41.45 -41.32
C ASP A 39 7.20 -40.22 -41.65
N THR A 40 7.91 -39.31 -42.33
CA THR A 40 7.51 -38.36 -43.40
C THR A 40 6.90 -36.99 -43.07
N SER A 41 7.77 -35.98 -43.22
CA SER A 41 7.72 -34.89 -44.23
C SER A 41 6.69 -33.74 -44.15
N GLU A 42 7.21 -32.56 -44.54
CA GLU A 42 6.58 -31.32 -45.04
C GLU A 42 6.03 -30.34 -43.98
N GLN A 43 6.73 -29.23 -43.72
CA GLN A 43 6.62 -27.92 -44.40
C GLN A 43 5.18 -27.42 -44.58
N VAL A 44 4.76 -26.41 -43.80
CA VAL A 44 3.87 -25.26 -44.16
C VAL A 44 3.99 -24.25 -43.01
N VAL A 45 4.69 -23.12 -43.18
CA VAL A 45 4.16 -21.78 -43.53
C VAL A 45 3.11 -21.26 -42.52
N VAL A 46 3.54 -20.29 -41.73
CA VAL A 46 2.69 -19.41 -40.93
C VAL A 46 2.13 -18.36 -41.87
N ASP A 47 0.80 -18.25 -41.95
CA ASP A 47 0.15 -17.07 -42.50
C ASP A 47 -0.93 -16.58 -41.53
N GLN A 48 -0.75 -15.34 -41.10
CA GLN A 48 -1.71 -14.54 -40.35
C GLN A 48 -2.79 -14.04 -41.30
N THR A 49 -4.05 -14.09 -40.89
CA THR A 49 -5.03 -13.11 -41.35
C THR A 49 -6.05 -12.77 -40.27
N LEU A 50 -6.14 -11.46 -40.04
CA LEU A 50 -7.24 -10.69 -39.48
C LEU A 50 -8.61 -11.20 -39.89
N LEU A 51 -9.62 -11.00 -39.03
CA LEU A 51 -10.89 -10.38 -39.43
C LEU A 51 -11.70 -9.92 -38.20
N THR A 52 -12.12 -8.67 -38.30
CA THR A 52 -13.20 -7.96 -37.62
C THR A 52 -14.55 -8.67 -37.76
N ASP A 53 -15.41 -8.63 -36.73
CA ASP A 53 -16.75 -8.03 -36.83
C ASP A 53 -17.59 -8.22 -35.54
N ASP A 54 -18.31 -7.15 -35.21
CA ASP A 54 -19.45 -7.09 -34.31
C ASP A 54 -20.60 -8.02 -34.75
N ASN A 55 -21.32 -8.64 -33.80
CA ASN A 55 -22.79 -8.75 -33.80
C ASN A 55 -23.36 -9.47 -32.55
N ILE A 56 -24.12 -8.69 -31.77
CA ILE A 56 -25.27 -8.91 -30.86
C ILE A 56 -26.06 -10.23 -31.17
N PRO A 57 -26.60 -11.03 -30.20
CA PRO A 57 -27.69 -10.57 -29.33
C PRO A 57 -27.91 -11.16 -27.92
N LEU A 58 -28.63 -10.32 -27.15
CA LEU A 58 -29.55 -10.65 -26.06
C LEU A 58 -30.28 -11.98 -26.23
N GLY A 59 -30.29 -12.78 -25.16
CA GLY A 59 -31.11 -13.98 -25.03
C GLY A 59 -31.51 -14.23 -23.58
N ASN A 60 -32.72 -13.77 -23.22
CA ASN A 60 -33.48 -14.26 -22.07
C ASN A 60 -33.66 -15.77 -22.19
N ARG A 61 -33.46 -16.52 -21.10
CA ARG A 61 -34.28 -17.71 -20.84
C ARG A 61 -34.35 -18.09 -19.35
N VAL A 62 -35.59 -18.01 -18.89
CA VAL A 62 -36.18 -18.66 -17.72
C VAL A 62 -36.12 -20.19 -17.86
N GLY A 63 -35.88 -20.88 -16.74
CA GLY A 63 -36.68 -22.06 -16.40
C GLY A 63 -36.00 -23.42 -16.31
N GLU A 64 -36.19 -24.03 -15.14
CA GLU A 64 -36.42 -25.46 -14.89
C GLU A 64 -35.26 -26.32 -14.32
N GLU A 65 -35.36 -26.44 -13.00
CA GLU A 65 -35.16 -27.60 -12.13
C GLU A 65 -34.95 -28.97 -12.79
N GLU A 66 -34.03 -29.77 -12.24
CA GLU A 66 -34.39 -31.11 -11.76
C GLU A 66 -33.39 -31.67 -10.73
N HIS A 67 -33.96 -32.27 -9.69
CA HIS A 67 -33.35 -32.95 -8.55
C HIS A 67 -32.34 -34.05 -8.92
N HIS A 68 -31.39 -34.35 -8.01
CA HIS A 68 -31.19 -35.73 -7.52
C HIS A 68 -30.52 -35.75 -6.13
N HIS A 69 -31.24 -36.33 -5.16
CA HIS A 69 -30.75 -36.77 -3.86
C HIS A 69 -29.73 -37.91 -4.01
N HIS A 70 -28.69 -37.94 -3.16
CA HIS A 70 -28.21 -39.20 -2.61
C HIS A 70 -27.80 -39.07 -1.14
N HIS A 71 -28.40 -39.97 -0.37
CA HIS A 71 -28.36 -40.14 1.07
C HIS A 71 -27.22 -41.12 1.39
N HIS A 72 -26.35 -40.81 2.35
CA HIS A 72 -25.48 -41.85 2.93
C HIS A 72 -25.50 -41.78 4.46
N HIS A 73 -26.20 -42.78 5.02
CA HIS A 73 -26.13 -43.23 6.40
C HIS A 73 -24.72 -43.74 6.72
N HIS A 74 -24.15 -43.31 7.85
CA HIS A 74 -23.19 -44.14 8.58
C HIS A 74 -23.52 -44.20 10.07
N GLN A 75 -23.58 -45.44 10.52
CA GLN A 75 -23.96 -45.93 11.84
C GLN A 75 -22.71 -46.62 12.39
N GLN A 76 -22.17 -46.14 13.50
CA GLN A 76 -21.27 -46.88 14.40
C GLN A 76 -21.33 -46.14 15.74
N GLN A 77 -21.60 -46.68 16.92
CA GLN A 77 -21.51 -47.98 17.59
C GLN A 77 -20.85 -47.66 18.94
N GLN A 78 -21.52 -48.11 19.99
CA GLN A 78 -21.24 -47.87 21.41
C GLN A 78 -19.84 -48.31 21.83
N GLN A 79 -19.16 -47.49 22.64
CA GLN A 79 -18.29 -47.99 23.71
C GLN A 79 -18.56 -47.19 25.00
N GLN A 80 -18.99 -47.93 26.02
CA GLN A 80 -18.97 -47.53 27.42
C GLN A 80 -17.52 -47.53 27.90
N ASP A 81 -17.13 -46.53 28.69
CA ASP A 81 -16.07 -46.70 29.67
C ASP A 81 -16.32 -45.83 30.90
N ASP A 82 -16.00 -46.42 32.05
CA ASP A 82 -16.35 -46.01 33.41
C ASP A 82 -15.56 -44.79 33.94
N SER A 83 -16.26 -43.95 34.72
CA SER A 83 -15.86 -43.09 35.88
C SER A 83 -14.36 -42.78 36.16
N PRO A 84 -14.01 -41.57 36.69
CA PRO A 84 -14.61 -41.07 37.93
C PRO A 84 -14.84 -39.55 38.08
N ASP A 85 -15.78 -39.25 38.98
CA ASP A 85 -16.09 -37.96 39.60
C ASP A 85 -14.86 -37.11 39.95
N PHE A 86 -14.76 -35.93 39.33
CA PHE A 86 -13.95 -34.81 39.81
C PHE A 86 -14.87 -33.74 40.41
N ARG A 87 -14.85 -33.66 41.75
CA ARG A 87 -15.45 -32.59 42.54
C ARG A 87 -14.78 -31.25 42.21
N GLN A 88 -15.58 -30.25 41.84
CA GLN A 88 -15.24 -28.83 41.99
C GLN A 88 -15.91 -28.25 43.25
N PRO A 89 -15.28 -27.25 43.91
CA PRO A 89 -15.74 -26.71 45.18
C PRO A 89 -16.87 -25.69 44.99
N HIS A 90 -18.04 -25.98 45.55
CA HIS A 90 -19.07 -24.96 45.78
C HIS A 90 -18.59 -23.97 46.85
N HIS A 91 -18.46 -22.70 46.48
CA HIS A 91 -18.45 -21.60 47.43
C HIS A 91 -19.85 -21.47 48.08
N PRO A 92 -19.94 -21.23 49.41
CA PRO A 92 -21.21 -21.06 50.08
C PRO A 92 -21.70 -19.62 49.89
N THR A 93 -22.66 -19.42 49.00
CA THR A 93 -23.46 -18.19 48.98
C THR A 93 -24.43 -18.26 50.16
N GLN A 94 -24.18 -17.44 51.19
CA GLN A 94 -25.09 -17.28 52.32
C GLN A 94 -26.45 -16.72 51.83
N PRO A 95 -27.60 -17.29 52.24
CA PRO A 95 -28.88 -16.65 52.04
C PRO A 95 -29.04 -15.58 53.14
N LEU A 96 -28.90 -14.31 52.77
CA LEU A 96 -29.43 -13.21 53.58
C LEU A 96 -30.95 -13.21 53.43
N HIS A 97 -31.62 -13.99 54.27
CA HIS A 97 -33.05 -13.89 54.50
C HIS A 97 -33.31 -12.62 55.33
N VAL A 98 -33.49 -11.48 54.66
CA VAL A 98 -34.15 -10.31 55.23
C VAL A 98 -35.61 -10.41 54.82
N GLU A 99 -36.44 -11.01 55.68
CA GLU A 99 -37.90 -10.89 55.57
C GLU A 99 -38.31 -9.44 55.88
N HIS A 100 -38.22 -8.57 54.87
CA HIS A 100 -39.10 -7.41 54.85
C HIS A 100 -40.50 -7.93 54.51
N ASN A 101 -41.37 -8.02 55.53
CA ASN A 101 -42.81 -8.08 55.37
C ASN A 101 -43.30 -6.78 54.69
N LEU A 102 -43.03 -6.63 53.40
CA LEU A 102 -43.72 -5.68 52.55
C LEU A 102 -45.13 -6.25 52.36
N ALA A 103 -46.11 -5.58 52.96
CA ALA A 103 -47.51 -5.87 52.71
C ALA A 103 -47.73 -5.82 51.19
N ILE A 104 -48.05 -6.97 50.58
CA ILE A 104 -48.40 -7.01 49.17
C ILE A 104 -49.66 -6.14 49.05
N PRO A 105 -49.60 -5.03 48.28
CA PRO A 105 -50.75 -4.14 48.14
C PRO A 105 -51.95 -4.94 47.65
N ASP A 106 -53.15 -4.57 48.12
CA ASP A 106 -54.38 -5.22 47.69
C ASP A 106 -54.50 -5.09 46.17
N PHE A 107 -54.89 -6.16 45.47
CA PHE A 107 -54.97 -6.19 44.02
C PHE A 107 -55.87 -5.05 43.51
N GLN A 108 -56.94 -4.76 44.25
CA GLN A 108 -57.86 -3.67 43.97
C GLN A 108 -57.19 -2.28 44.05
N ASP A 109 -56.29 -2.07 45.01
CA ASP A 109 -55.55 -0.81 45.16
C ASP A 109 -54.57 -0.61 44.00
N VAL A 110 -53.92 -1.68 43.54
CA VAL A 110 -53.05 -1.66 42.36
C VAL A 110 -53.87 -1.36 41.10
N VAL A 111 -55.02 -2.02 40.92
CA VAL A 111 -55.94 -1.74 39.80
C VAL A 111 -56.41 -0.28 39.78
N ASN A 112 -56.82 0.26 40.93
CA ASN A 112 -57.27 1.64 41.04
C ASN A 112 -56.13 2.61 40.71
N SER A 113 -54.91 2.32 41.19
CA SER A 113 -53.72 3.10 40.89
C SER A 113 -53.42 3.12 39.39
N VAL A 114 -53.42 1.94 38.73
CA VAL A 114 -53.20 1.86 37.27
C VAL A 114 -54.27 2.63 36.51
N LEU A 115 -55.56 2.52 36.87
CA LEU A 115 -56.63 3.25 36.18
C LEU A 115 -56.54 4.77 36.36
N MET A 116 -56.13 5.22 37.54
CA MET A 116 -55.92 6.64 37.82
C MET A 116 -54.74 7.20 37.03
N GLU A 117 -53.59 6.53 37.06
CA GLU A 117 -52.40 6.91 36.29
C GLU A 117 -52.68 6.88 34.78
N THR A 118 -53.42 5.87 34.29
CA THR A 118 -53.86 5.81 32.88
C THR A 118 -54.75 7.00 32.49
N GLU A 119 -55.66 7.44 33.37
CA GLU A 119 -56.52 8.60 33.11
C GLU A 119 -55.75 9.92 33.21
N GLU A 120 -54.78 10.04 34.13
CA GLU A 120 -53.88 11.19 34.22
C GLU A 120 -53.02 11.29 32.96
N PHE A 121 -52.43 10.19 32.53
CA PHE A 121 -51.68 10.11 31.28
C PHE A 121 -52.53 10.52 30.08
N ARG A 122 -53.80 10.06 30.00
CA ARG A 122 -54.75 10.47 28.96
C ARG A 122 -55.01 11.98 28.96
N ARG A 123 -55.14 12.60 30.14
CA ARG A 123 -55.36 14.04 30.27
C ARG A 123 -54.15 14.85 29.83
N SER A 124 -52.94 14.39 30.18
CA SER A 124 -51.69 14.99 29.71
C SER A 124 -51.60 14.97 28.17
N LEU A 125 -51.98 13.85 27.54
CA LEU A 125 -52.02 13.73 26.09
C LEU A 125 -53.08 14.61 25.42
N ASP A 126 -54.27 14.71 26.01
CA ASP A 126 -55.32 15.60 25.52
C ASP A 126 -54.90 17.07 25.62
N ALA A 127 -54.13 17.44 26.65
CA ALA A 127 -53.56 18.77 26.80
C ALA A 127 -52.50 19.04 25.71
N LEU A 128 -51.60 18.10 25.47
CA LEU A 128 -50.58 18.18 24.42
C LEU A 128 -51.18 18.26 23.00
N SER A 129 -52.25 17.50 22.75
CA SER A 129 -52.97 17.54 21.47
C SER A 129 -53.66 18.90 21.22
N LYS A 130 -54.15 19.54 22.29
CA LYS A 130 -54.82 20.84 22.24
C LYS A 130 -53.86 22.02 22.20
N SER A 131 -52.64 21.88 22.72
CA SER A 131 -51.62 22.93 22.69
C SER A 131 -50.94 23.10 21.33
N SER A 132 -51.26 22.24 20.35
CA SER A 132 -50.75 22.36 18.97
C SER A 132 -51.15 23.72 18.36
N PRO A 133 -50.18 24.58 17.97
CA PRO A 133 -50.42 25.95 17.58
C PRO A 133 -51.12 26.01 16.23
N THR A 134 -52.45 26.17 16.24
CA THR A 134 -53.26 26.32 15.02
C THR A 134 -53.45 27.78 14.58
N THR A 135 -52.71 28.74 15.14
CA THR A 135 -52.84 30.15 14.75
C THR A 135 -51.48 30.84 14.55
N HIS A 136 -51.22 31.22 13.30
CA HIS A 136 -50.14 32.09 12.86
C HIS A 136 -50.22 33.47 13.55
N SER A 137 -49.44 33.72 14.60
CA SER A 137 -48.71 34.97 14.80
C SER A 137 -48.05 35.04 16.19
N GLN A 138 -46.73 35.28 16.14
CA GLN A 138 -45.89 35.88 17.19
C GLN A 138 -45.64 35.05 18.47
N SER A 139 -44.60 34.21 18.41
CA SER A 139 -43.50 34.09 19.40
C SER A 139 -42.86 32.69 19.33
N VAL A 140 -41.87 32.52 18.45
CA VAL A 140 -41.18 31.23 18.18
C VAL A 140 -40.35 30.74 19.37
N VAL A 141 -39.88 31.64 20.24
CA VAL A 141 -38.98 31.32 21.37
C VAL A 141 -39.67 30.59 22.52
N VAL A 142 -41.01 30.63 22.58
CA VAL A 142 -41.77 30.01 23.69
C VAL A 142 -42.06 28.52 23.41
N SER A 143 -42.10 28.10 22.14
CA SER A 143 -42.50 26.73 21.76
C SER A 143 -41.43 25.65 22.00
N THR A 144 -40.16 25.99 22.20
CA THR A 144 -39.08 25.02 22.45
C THR A 144 -38.96 24.62 23.92
N LEU A 145 -39.21 25.55 24.85
CA LEU A 145 -39.15 25.28 26.30
C LEU A 145 -40.28 24.36 26.78
N PHE A 146 -41.45 24.39 26.14
CA PHE A 146 -42.58 23.51 26.52
C PHE A 146 -42.37 22.04 26.17
N VAL A 147 -41.48 21.73 25.22
CA VAL A 147 -41.33 20.34 24.70
C VAL A 147 -40.48 19.47 25.62
N ASP A 148 -39.57 20.05 26.39
CA ASP A 148 -38.71 19.33 27.34
C ASP A 148 -39.53 18.82 28.53
N ASP A 149 -40.28 19.72 29.17
CA ASP A 149 -41.15 19.37 30.29
C ASP A 149 -42.22 18.34 29.89
N ASP A 150 -42.80 18.44 28.69
CA ASP A 150 -43.85 17.52 28.24
C ASP A 150 -43.31 16.12 27.88
N CYS A 151 -42.16 16.01 27.20
CA CYS A 151 -41.54 14.71 26.90
C CYS A 151 -41.06 14.02 28.19
N GLN A 152 -40.40 14.76 29.08
CA GLN A 152 -39.93 14.22 30.36
C GLN A 152 -41.09 13.82 31.27
N ARG A 153 -42.15 14.64 31.34
CA ARG A 153 -43.36 14.30 32.09
C ARG A 153 -44.04 13.05 31.55
N ILE A 154 -44.18 12.92 30.22
CA ILE A 154 -44.70 11.71 29.59
C ILE A 154 -43.86 10.49 29.97
N ARG A 155 -42.53 10.62 29.96
CA ARG A 155 -41.63 9.55 30.37
C ARG A 155 -41.83 9.16 31.84
N ASP A 156 -41.87 10.12 32.75
CA ASP A 156 -42.05 9.87 34.18
C ASP A 156 -43.42 9.20 34.45
N ASP A 157 -44.48 9.66 33.79
CA ASP A 157 -45.82 9.09 33.88
C ASP A 157 -45.84 7.64 33.33
N LEU A 158 -45.10 7.36 32.25
CA LEU A 158 -44.93 6.01 31.70
C LEU A 158 -44.14 5.10 32.64
N GLU A 159 -43.02 5.55 33.19
CA GLU A 159 -42.20 4.76 34.12
C GLU A 159 -43.00 4.37 35.38
N ARG A 160 -43.79 5.30 35.93
CA ARG A 160 -44.74 5.01 37.02
C ARG A 160 -45.78 3.97 36.60
N LEU A 161 -46.43 4.19 35.46
CA LEU A 161 -47.47 3.30 34.92
C LEU A 161 -46.94 1.88 34.67
N MET A 162 -45.74 1.74 34.07
CA MET A 162 -45.09 0.45 33.87
C MET A 162 -44.81 -0.25 35.19
N GLY A 163 -44.26 0.48 36.18
CA GLY A 163 -44.00 -0.05 37.51
C GLY A 163 -45.25 -0.66 38.15
N HIS A 164 -46.40 0.01 38.05
CA HIS A 164 -47.67 -0.50 38.56
C HIS A 164 -48.21 -1.70 37.76
N LEU A 165 -48.03 -1.72 36.44
CA LEU A 165 -48.45 -2.83 35.59
C LEU A 165 -47.66 -4.11 35.84
N TYR A 166 -46.36 -4.03 36.10
CA TYR A 166 -45.52 -5.20 36.41
C TYR A 166 -45.90 -5.87 37.75
N VAL A 167 -46.47 -5.12 38.70
CA VAL A 167 -46.92 -5.62 40.00
C VAL A 167 -48.31 -6.28 39.92
N LEU A 168 -49.04 -6.09 38.81
CA LEU A 168 -50.42 -6.54 38.62
C LEU A 168 -50.48 -8.06 38.30
N ILE A 169 -50.23 -8.89 39.30
CA ILE A 169 -50.27 -10.36 39.20
C ILE A 169 -51.64 -10.86 39.69
N PRO A 170 -52.51 -11.39 38.81
CA PRO A 170 -53.84 -11.86 39.19
C PRO A 170 -53.74 -13.18 39.97
N ARG A 171 -54.59 -13.35 40.98
CA ARG A 171 -54.66 -14.56 41.84
C ARG A 171 -55.86 -15.45 41.51
N ASN A 172 -56.85 -14.92 40.80
CA ASN A 172 -58.08 -15.62 40.44
C ASN A 172 -58.63 -15.13 39.08
N ASP A 173 -59.68 -15.79 38.59
CA ASP A 173 -60.27 -15.50 37.27
C ASP A 173 -60.89 -14.09 37.17
N VAL A 174 -61.46 -13.59 38.27
CA VAL A 174 -62.06 -12.24 38.33
C VAL A 174 -60.98 -11.18 38.25
N GLU A 175 -59.88 -11.36 38.98
CA GLU A 175 -58.70 -10.51 38.91
C GLU A 175 -58.03 -10.60 37.53
N THR A 176 -58.08 -11.76 36.88
CA THR A 176 -57.60 -11.92 35.49
C THR A 176 -58.43 -11.11 34.51
N GLU A 177 -59.76 -11.14 34.62
CA GLU A 177 -60.66 -10.33 33.79
C GLU A 177 -60.50 -8.82 34.08
N LEU A 178 -60.36 -8.45 35.35
CA LEU A 178 -60.14 -7.07 35.75
C LEU A 178 -58.79 -6.55 35.25
N ARG A 179 -57.74 -7.37 35.35
CA ARG A 179 -56.43 -7.09 34.73
C ARG A 179 -56.57 -6.90 33.22
N ARG A 180 -57.28 -7.77 32.51
CA ARG A 180 -57.52 -7.65 31.06
C ARG A 180 -58.20 -6.32 30.72
N HIS A 181 -59.23 -5.93 31.47
CA HIS A 181 -59.94 -4.66 31.26
C HIS A 181 -59.04 -3.44 31.50
N VAL A 182 -58.23 -3.47 32.56
CA VAL A 182 -57.26 -2.42 32.88
C VAL A 182 -56.20 -2.33 31.78
N GLN A 183 -55.63 -3.47 31.36
CA GLN A 183 -54.66 -3.53 30.26
C GLN A 183 -55.25 -3.00 28.95
N LEU A 184 -56.49 -3.34 28.61
CA LEU A 184 -57.14 -2.85 27.38
C LEU A 184 -57.35 -1.33 27.40
N LYS A 185 -57.79 -0.78 28.54
CA LYS A 185 -57.93 0.68 28.71
C LYS A 185 -56.58 1.37 28.63
N THR A 186 -55.57 0.84 29.32
CA THR A 186 -54.21 1.39 29.29
C THR A 186 -53.60 1.30 27.89
N ALA A 187 -53.80 0.19 27.18
CA ALA A 187 -53.35 0.02 25.80
C ALA A 187 -54.02 1.03 24.85
N THR A 188 -55.31 1.32 25.04
CA THR A 188 -56.01 2.34 24.25
C THR A 188 -55.38 3.72 24.44
N VAL A 189 -55.11 4.12 25.68
CA VAL A 189 -54.46 5.41 25.99
C VAL A 189 -53.02 5.41 25.49
N ALA A 190 -52.26 4.34 25.69
CA ALA A 190 -50.89 4.21 25.20
C ALA A 190 -50.82 4.26 23.66
N THR A 191 -51.81 3.70 22.95
CA THR A 191 -51.89 3.79 21.48
C THR A 191 -52.24 5.21 21.04
N GLN A 192 -53.13 5.91 21.78
CA GLN A 192 -53.40 7.33 21.55
C GLN A 192 -52.13 8.17 21.78
N ALA A 193 -51.37 7.87 22.84
CA ALA A 193 -50.08 8.51 23.13
C ALA A 193 -49.11 8.37 21.97
N LEU A 194 -48.91 7.14 21.49
CA LEU A 194 -48.04 6.84 20.37
C LEU A 194 -48.48 7.62 19.12
N LYS A 195 -49.78 7.67 18.82
CA LYS A 195 -50.31 8.43 17.69
C LYS A 195 -50.10 9.94 17.83
N VAL A 196 -50.24 10.51 19.03
CA VAL A 196 -50.04 11.94 19.27
C VAL A 196 -48.56 12.30 19.16
N MET A 197 -47.69 11.54 19.84
CA MET A 197 -46.24 11.80 19.86
C MET A 197 -45.59 11.59 18.49
N THR A 198 -46.00 10.57 17.73
CA THR A 198 -45.46 10.32 16.37
C THR A 198 -45.96 11.32 15.33
N LYS A 199 -47.12 11.96 15.55
CA LYS A 199 -47.63 13.05 14.69
C LYS A 199 -47.00 14.40 14.98
N TYR A 200 -46.30 14.54 16.10
CA TYR A 200 -45.72 15.82 16.49
C TYR A 200 -44.64 16.23 15.47
N LYS A 201 -44.98 17.24 14.67
CA LYS A 201 -44.05 17.87 13.72
C LYS A 201 -43.44 19.10 14.38
N GLN A 202 -42.25 18.95 14.97
CA GLN A 202 -41.31 20.06 14.97
C GLN A 202 -40.74 20.17 13.55
N GLU A 203 -41.30 21.09 12.76
CA GLU A 203 -40.59 21.63 11.61
C GLU A 203 -39.86 22.88 12.13
N PRO A 204 -38.53 22.86 12.28
CA PRO A 204 -37.78 24.09 12.47
C PRO A 204 -38.01 24.97 11.23
N ASP A 205 -38.23 26.27 11.46
CA ASP A 205 -38.44 27.25 10.41
C ASP A 205 -37.21 27.28 9.49
N PRO A 206 -37.34 26.92 8.20
CA PRO A 206 -36.19 26.84 7.29
C PRO A 206 -35.63 28.23 6.92
N ASP A 207 -36.32 29.33 7.25
CA ASP A 207 -35.99 30.68 6.80
C ASP A 207 -35.16 31.50 7.80
N ASP A 208 -34.58 30.90 8.85
CA ASP A 208 -33.68 31.57 9.82
C ASP A 208 -32.21 31.14 9.64
N PRO A 209 -31.52 31.59 8.57
CA PRO A 209 -30.17 31.14 8.20
C PRO A 209 -29.03 31.75 9.04
N GLU A 210 -29.30 32.68 9.97
CA GLU A 210 -28.26 33.44 10.67
C GLU A 210 -27.81 32.84 12.03
N SER A 211 -28.30 31.66 12.42
CA SER A 211 -28.01 31.08 13.75
C SER A 211 -27.11 29.82 13.75
N GLU A 212 -26.46 29.50 12.62
CA GLU A 212 -26.06 28.12 12.33
C GLU A 212 -24.77 27.57 12.97
N ASP A 213 -23.74 28.37 13.30
CA ASP A 213 -22.42 27.76 13.48
C ASP A 213 -21.85 27.63 14.90
N ASP A 214 -22.30 28.39 15.91
CA ASP A 214 -21.77 28.24 17.29
C ASP A 214 -22.82 28.22 18.40
N ASN A 215 -24.10 28.07 18.06
CA ASN A 215 -25.15 28.18 19.07
C ASN A 215 -25.22 26.91 19.96
N PRO A 216 -24.96 26.97 21.28
CA PRO A 216 -25.13 25.84 22.21
C PRO A 216 -26.55 25.23 22.18
N GLN A 217 -27.51 25.96 21.61
CA GLN A 217 -28.85 25.49 21.27
C GLN A 217 -28.87 24.21 20.40
N ARG A 218 -27.88 23.96 19.52
CA ARG A 218 -27.85 22.74 18.68
C ARG A 218 -27.61 21.48 19.53
N SER A 219 -26.68 21.53 20.49
CA SER A 219 -26.41 20.42 21.41
C SER A 219 -27.64 20.11 22.26
N TYR A 220 -28.26 21.17 22.81
CA TYR A 220 -29.49 21.06 23.59
C TYR A 220 -30.64 20.41 22.79
N ASN A 221 -30.83 20.82 21.54
CA ASN A 221 -31.86 20.26 20.67
C ASN A 221 -31.60 18.79 20.32
N ALA A 222 -30.34 18.35 20.20
CA ALA A 222 -30.00 16.97 19.93
C ALA A 222 -30.34 16.05 21.12
N GLU A 223 -30.03 16.49 22.34
CA GLU A 223 -30.40 15.79 23.59
C GLU A 223 -31.92 15.68 23.74
N LEU A 224 -32.65 16.77 23.52
CA LEU A 224 -34.11 16.79 23.58
C LEU A 224 -34.73 15.81 22.57
N GLN A 225 -34.23 15.80 21.33
CA GLN A 225 -34.68 14.85 20.32
C GLN A 225 -34.43 13.40 20.74
N GLN A 226 -33.28 13.12 21.36
CA GLN A 226 -32.96 11.79 21.89
C GLN A 226 -33.93 11.39 23.01
N GLN A 227 -34.22 12.28 23.95
CA GLN A 227 -35.16 12.02 25.04
C GLN A 227 -36.59 11.76 24.54
N CYS A 228 -37.09 12.57 23.60
CA CYS A 228 -38.41 12.33 23.01
C CYS A 228 -38.44 11.00 22.21
N GLN A 229 -37.36 10.60 21.55
CA GLN A 229 -37.24 9.29 20.91
C GLN A 229 -37.29 8.13 21.90
N THR A 230 -36.53 8.23 23.00
CA THR A 230 -36.58 7.24 24.09
C THR A 230 -37.99 7.11 24.64
N SER A 231 -38.67 8.22 24.87
CA SER A 231 -40.04 8.26 25.38
C SER A 231 -41.02 7.56 24.42
N ILE A 232 -40.92 7.83 23.11
CA ILE A 232 -41.74 7.17 22.09
C ILE A 232 -41.44 5.66 22.01
N GLY A 233 -40.18 5.26 22.16
CA GLY A 233 -39.78 3.86 22.26
C GLY A 233 -40.41 3.15 23.46
N ARG A 234 -40.39 3.79 24.64
CA ARG A 234 -41.04 3.26 25.85
C ARG A 234 -42.56 3.19 25.73
N VAL A 235 -43.20 4.15 25.06
CA VAL A 235 -44.63 4.05 24.74
C VAL A 235 -44.92 2.85 23.85
N ALA A 236 -44.11 2.63 22.81
CA ALA A 236 -44.28 1.48 21.91
C ALA A 236 -44.08 0.15 22.65
N GLU A 237 -43.06 0.08 23.53
CA GLU A 237 -42.82 -1.06 24.42
C GLU A 237 -44.04 -1.34 25.31
N LEU A 238 -44.53 -0.33 26.01
CA LEU A 238 -45.70 -0.43 26.87
C LEU A 238 -46.92 -0.96 26.11
N ASN A 239 -47.17 -0.44 24.90
CA ASN A 239 -48.27 -0.91 24.05
C ASN A 239 -48.15 -2.40 23.71
N LEU A 240 -46.95 -2.89 23.41
CA LEU A 240 -46.73 -4.30 23.07
C LEU A 240 -46.77 -5.22 24.30
N VAL A 241 -46.21 -4.79 25.43
CA VAL A 241 -46.27 -5.54 26.70
C VAL A 241 -47.72 -5.68 27.18
N LEU A 242 -48.54 -4.63 26.99
CA LEU A 242 -49.96 -4.64 27.34
C LEU A 242 -50.81 -5.58 26.47
N LEU A 243 -50.26 -6.17 25.41
CA LEU A 243 -50.95 -7.10 24.50
C LEU A 243 -50.70 -8.60 24.81
N GLU A 244 -49.91 -8.96 25.82
CA GLU A 244 -49.71 -10.37 26.27
C GLU A 244 -50.91 -10.96 27.07
N PRO A 245 -51.11 -12.31 27.13
CA PRO A 245 -51.28 -13.29 26.07
C PRO A 245 -52.71 -13.90 26.10
N GLU A 246 -53.59 -13.50 25.19
CA GLU A 246 -54.77 -14.30 24.81
C GLU A 246 -54.41 -15.13 23.56
N PRO A 247 -54.85 -16.41 23.47
CA PRO A 247 -54.56 -17.27 22.33
C PRO A 247 -55.33 -16.85 21.06
N ASP A 248 -54.59 -16.65 19.96
CA ASP A 248 -55.03 -16.56 18.55
C ASP A 248 -56.28 -15.69 18.25
N ASP A 249 -56.24 -14.44 18.68
CA ASP A 249 -57.15 -13.40 18.19
C ASP A 249 -56.51 -12.67 16.99
N ASP A 250 -57.12 -12.77 15.80
CA ASP A 250 -56.67 -12.05 14.60
C ASP A 250 -56.64 -10.52 14.83
N ASP A 251 -57.57 -9.99 15.63
CA ASP A 251 -57.62 -8.56 15.98
C ASP A 251 -56.42 -8.14 16.83
N LYS A 252 -55.85 -9.07 17.61
CA LYS A 252 -54.63 -8.83 18.37
C LYS A 252 -53.42 -8.74 17.45
N ARG A 253 -53.25 -9.69 16.52
CA ARG A 253 -52.15 -9.67 15.54
C ARG A 253 -52.17 -8.39 14.72
N GLN A 254 -53.35 -7.95 14.30
CA GLN A 254 -53.52 -6.69 13.57
C GLN A 254 -53.14 -5.46 14.42
N ARG A 255 -53.47 -5.45 15.72
CA ARG A 255 -53.07 -4.38 16.65
C ARG A 255 -51.56 -4.34 16.86
N GLU A 256 -50.94 -5.49 17.10
CA GLU A 256 -49.48 -5.61 17.20
C GLU A 256 -48.79 -5.08 15.94
N GLU A 257 -49.23 -5.54 14.76
CA GLU A 257 -48.69 -5.09 13.48
C GLU A 257 -48.88 -3.58 13.28
N THR A 258 -50.02 -3.02 13.72
CA THR A 258 -50.27 -1.58 13.67
C THR A 258 -49.29 -0.79 14.54
N ILE A 259 -49.00 -1.26 15.76
CA ILE A 259 -48.05 -0.59 16.68
C ILE A 259 -46.64 -0.65 16.11
N VAL A 260 -46.22 -1.83 15.64
CA VAL A 260 -44.92 -2.03 14.97
C VAL A 260 -44.79 -1.10 13.77
N GLN A 261 -45.83 -1.01 12.95
CA GLN A 261 -45.86 -0.14 11.78
C GLN A 261 -45.82 1.34 12.15
N LEU A 262 -46.53 1.77 13.21
CA LEU A 262 -46.49 3.16 13.69
C LEU A 262 -45.09 3.57 14.14
N TYR A 263 -44.45 2.74 14.98
CA TYR A 263 -43.11 3.03 15.49
C TYR A 263 -42.06 3.01 14.38
N SER A 264 -42.11 2.02 13.49
CA SER A 264 -41.15 1.92 12.38
C SER A 264 -41.29 3.11 11.41
N ASN A 265 -42.52 3.57 11.14
CA ASN A 265 -42.75 4.77 10.34
C ASN A 265 -42.26 6.04 11.04
N TYR A 266 -42.38 6.11 12.37
CA TYR A 266 -41.82 7.22 13.13
C TYR A 266 -40.29 7.27 12.96
N GLN A 267 -39.58 6.14 13.13
CA GLN A 267 -38.14 6.08 12.91
C GLN A 267 -37.73 6.50 11.49
N LYS A 268 -38.50 6.09 10.48
CA LYS A 268 -38.34 6.54 9.09
C LYS A 268 -38.52 8.05 8.91
N GLN A 269 -39.43 8.67 9.64
CA GLN A 269 -39.61 10.13 9.60
C GLN A 269 -38.49 10.86 10.32
N VAL A 270 -38.03 10.33 11.46
CA VAL A 270 -36.92 10.89 12.24
C VAL A 270 -35.66 10.99 11.38
N ILE A 271 -35.25 9.89 10.73
CA ILE A 271 -34.04 9.91 9.88
C ILE A 271 -34.17 10.96 8.78
N ARG A 272 -35.31 11.02 8.07
CA ARG A 272 -35.57 12.01 7.01
C ARG A 272 -35.45 13.44 7.53
N LYS A 273 -36.01 13.73 8.70
CA LYS A 273 -35.92 15.08 9.31
C LYS A 273 -34.48 15.44 9.67
N ARG A 274 -33.71 14.52 10.25
CA ARG A 274 -32.32 14.77 10.68
C ARG A 274 -31.36 14.98 9.51
N VAL A 275 -31.58 14.31 8.38
CA VAL A 275 -30.68 14.43 7.20
C VAL A 275 -31.11 15.54 6.23
N LYS A 276 -32.37 15.99 6.29
CA LYS A 276 -32.94 17.00 5.37
C LYS A 276 -32.08 18.28 5.27
N PRO A 277 -31.58 18.89 6.36
CA PRO A 277 -30.77 20.11 6.27
C PRO A 277 -29.48 19.91 5.46
N SER A 278 -28.77 18.81 5.70
CA SER A 278 -27.53 18.50 4.98
C SER A 278 -27.79 18.23 3.48
N ILE A 279 -28.87 17.52 3.15
CA ILE A 279 -29.27 17.29 1.75
C ILE A 279 -29.70 18.62 1.09
N ALA A 280 -30.44 19.48 1.77
CA ALA A 280 -30.86 20.78 1.24
C ALA A 280 -29.66 21.66 0.89
N ARG A 281 -28.68 21.77 1.81
CA ARG A 281 -27.42 22.51 1.56
C ARG A 281 -26.67 21.97 0.35
N LEU A 282 -26.64 20.65 0.16
CA LEU A 282 -26.03 20.05 -1.02
C LEU A 282 -26.81 20.38 -2.30
N VAL A 283 -28.14 20.33 -2.27
CA VAL A 283 -28.97 20.71 -3.42
C VAL A 283 -28.74 22.17 -3.80
N ASP A 284 -28.65 23.08 -2.82
CA ASP A 284 -28.37 24.50 -3.05
C ASP A 284 -26.96 24.72 -3.61
N TYR A 285 -25.96 23.99 -3.09
CA TYR A 285 -24.61 23.95 -3.65
C TYR A 285 -24.62 23.52 -5.13
N ARG A 286 -25.29 22.40 -5.45
CA ARG A 286 -25.38 21.90 -6.84
C ARG A 286 -26.06 22.91 -7.76
N LYS A 287 -27.13 23.56 -7.28
CA LYS A 287 -27.83 24.59 -8.05
C LYS A 287 -26.94 25.78 -8.35
N ARG A 288 -26.20 26.30 -7.34
CA ARG A 288 -25.23 27.39 -7.53
C ARG A 288 -24.18 27.03 -8.57
N ARG A 289 -23.61 25.82 -8.50
CA ARG A 289 -22.64 25.35 -9.47
C ARG A 289 -23.22 25.24 -10.89
N GLN A 290 -24.45 24.74 -11.03
CA GLN A 290 -25.13 24.69 -12.34
C GLN A 290 -25.38 26.09 -12.92
N ASP A 291 -25.74 27.05 -12.06
CA ASP A 291 -25.95 28.45 -12.47
C ASP A 291 -24.62 29.09 -12.93
N GLU A 292 -23.51 28.81 -12.25
CA GLU A 292 -22.15 29.24 -12.64
C GLU A 292 -21.73 28.63 -14.00
N GLU A 293 -21.93 27.33 -14.20
CA GLU A 293 -21.61 26.65 -15.45
C GLU A 293 -22.41 27.21 -16.64
N GLN A 294 -23.70 27.55 -16.43
CA GLN A 294 -24.54 28.19 -17.45
C GLN A 294 -24.08 29.63 -17.77
N GLN A 295 -23.64 30.39 -16.77
CA GLN A 295 -23.09 31.74 -16.96
C GLN A 295 -21.76 31.70 -17.73
N HIS A 296 -20.91 30.71 -17.48
CA HIS A 296 -19.66 30.54 -18.22
C HIS A 296 -19.88 30.11 -19.68
N SER A 297 -20.85 29.25 -19.94
CA SER A 297 -21.20 28.80 -21.31
C SER A 297 -21.75 29.92 -22.20
N THR A 298 -22.40 30.93 -21.61
CA THR A 298 -22.99 32.07 -22.35
C THR A 298 -22.02 33.23 -22.60
N ARG A 299 -20.82 33.20 -22.01
CA ARG A 299 -19.81 34.24 -22.22
C ARG A 299 -19.00 33.91 -23.49
N PRO A 300 -19.05 34.73 -24.55
CA PRO A 300 -18.38 34.43 -25.81
C PRO A 300 -16.87 34.31 -25.59
N SER A 301 -16.26 33.18 -25.99
CA SER A 301 -14.83 32.82 -25.83
C SER A 301 -13.81 33.80 -26.43
N GLY A 302 -14.22 34.99 -26.87
CA GLY A 302 -13.38 36.01 -27.51
C GLY A 302 -12.93 37.16 -26.61
N SER A 303 -13.28 37.18 -25.32
CA SER A 303 -12.81 38.24 -24.40
C SER A 303 -12.23 37.64 -23.12
N HIS A 304 -11.00 37.15 -23.19
CA HIS A 304 -10.19 37.02 -21.98
C HIS A 304 -10.19 38.39 -21.29
N PRO A 305 -10.64 38.50 -20.03
CA PRO A 305 -10.36 39.69 -19.27
C PRO A 305 -8.85 39.77 -19.17
N ARG A 306 -8.24 40.68 -19.95
CA ARG A 306 -6.92 41.19 -19.62
C ARG A 306 -7.01 41.57 -18.14
N TYR A 307 -6.23 40.88 -17.32
CA TYR A 307 -5.86 41.29 -15.96
C TYR A 307 -5.29 42.72 -16.08
N GLY A 308 -6.18 43.71 -16.16
CA GLY A 308 -5.86 45.12 -16.10
C GLY A 308 -5.68 45.43 -14.63
N GLY A 309 -4.45 45.79 -14.26
CA GLY A 309 -4.03 46.09 -12.90
C GLY A 309 -5.11 46.83 -12.11
N ARG A 310 -5.67 46.12 -11.13
CA ARG A 310 -6.35 46.74 -10.01
C ARG A 310 -5.27 47.49 -9.26
N LYS A 311 -5.23 48.80 -9.46
CA LYS A 311 -4.35 49.70 -8.73
C LYS A 311 -4.53 49.40 -7.25
N GLU A 312 -3.39 49.19 -6.61
CA GLU A 312 -3.14 49.43 -5.19
C GLU A 312 -3.77 50.77 -4.83
N GLU A 313 -5.00 50.75 -4.32
CA GLU A 313 -5.43 51.76 -3.37
C GLU A 313 -5.03 51.19 -2.02
N GLU A 314 -3.82 51.59 -1.60
CA GLU A 314 -3.34 51.53 -0.23
C GLU A 314 -4.42 52.16 0.65
N HIS A 315 -5.27 51.34 1.25
CA HIS A 315 -6.05 51.71 2.41
C HIS A 315 -5.41 50.99 3.60
N ASP A 316 -4.36 51.64 4.12
CA ASP A 316 -3.98 51.51 5.53
C ASP A 316 -5.19 51.95 6.34
N ASP A 317 -5.82 51.03 7.07
CA ASP A 317 -6.56 51.28 8.31
C ASP A 317 -6.96 49.91 8.90
N ASP A 318 -6.11 49.47 9.85
CA ASP A 318 -6.44 48.88 11.15
C ASP A 318 -7.33 47.62 11.26
N ASP A 319 -6.68 46.55 11.75
CA ASP A 319 -7.12 45.67 12.85
C ASP A 319 -8.57 45.19 12.85
N ASP A 320 -8.87 44.11 12.12
CA ASP A 320 -9.90 43.16 12.53
C ASP A 320 -9.43 41.73 12.20
N ASP A 321 -8.96 41.04 13.23
CA ASP A 321 -8.59 39.62 13.26
C ASP A 321 -9.82 38.71 13.09
N HIS A 322 -10.58 38.90 12.00
CA HIS A 322 -11.55 37.92 11.54
C HIS A 322 -10.78 36.72 10.99
N TYR A 323 -10.41 35.82 11.91
CA TYR A 323 -10.17 34.42 11.59
C TYR A 323 -11.49 33.85 11.08
N ASP A 324 -11.80 34.11 9.81
CA ASP A 324 -12.77 33.32 9.08
C ASP A 324 -12.19 31.91 9.05
N ASP A 325 -12.67 31.10 9.99
CA ASP A 325 -12.46 29.66 10.17
C ASP A 325 -13.15 28.89 9.03
N ASP A 326 -13.10 29.46 7.82
CA ASP A 326 -13.46 28.85 6.55
C ASP A 326 -12.39 27.80 6.24
N ASP A 327 -12.40 26.72 7.03
CA ASP A 327 -11.86 25.41 6.70
C ASP A 327 -12.72 24.77 5.58
N ASP A 328 -12.98 25.55 4.53
CA ASP A 328 -13.64 25.20 3.27
C ASP A 328 -12.69 24.37 2.37
N SER A 329 -11.50 24.05 2.87
CA SER A 329 -10.39 23.57 2.05
C SER A 329 -10.38 22.07 1.76
N ALA A 330 -11.19 21.22 2.42
CA ALA A 330 -10.94 19.77 2.35
C ALA A 330 -12.14 18.85 2.14
N ASN A 331 -13.38 19.24 2.46
CA ASN A 331 -14.49 18.28 2.49
C ASN A 331 -15.54 18.53 1.40
N SER A 332 -15.52 17.70 0.36
CA SER A 332 -16.58 17.65 -0.63
C SER A 332 -17.96 17.55 0.04
N PRO A 333 -18.92 18.42 -0.35
CA PRO A 333 -20.21 18.51 0.32
C PRO A 333 -20.99 17.19 0.23
N HIS A 334 -20.76 16.40 -0.82
CA HIS A 334 -21.35 15.07 -0.99
C HIS A 334 -20.92 14.09 0.11
N THR A 335 -19.61 13.99 0.36
CA THR A 335 -19.02 13.09 1.34
C THR A 335 -19.55 13.41 2.75
N ARG A 336 -19.66 14.70 3.09
CA ARG A 336 -20.25 15.18 4.35
C ARG A 336 -21.72 14.75 4.48
N VAL A 337 -22.51 14.85 3.42
CA VAL A 337 -23.92 14.43 3.42
C VAL A 337 -24.05 12.91 3.57
N ILE A 338 -23.26 12.11 2.83
CA ILE A 338 -23.24 10.65 2.95
C ILE A 338 -22.91 10.23 4.39
N THR A 339 -21.85 10.82 4.95
CA THR A 339 -21.44 10.59 6.35
C THR A 339 -22.56 10.94 7.32
N THR A 340 -23.26 12.07 7.08
CA THR A 340 -24.40 12.47 7.90
C THR A 340 -25.55 11.47 7.79
N ILE A 341 -25.91 11.03 6.59
CA ILE A 341 -27.01 10.07 6.38
C ILE A 341 -26.72 8.77 7.13
N LEU A 342 -25.55 8.17 6.89
CA LEU A 342 -25.19 6.88 7.47
C LEU A 342 -24.91 7.00 8.97
N GLY A 343 -24.29 8.08 9.42
CA GLY A 343 -24.08 8.35 10.86
C GLY A 343 -25.40 8.50 11.62
N GLN A 344 -26.38 9.23 11.06
CA GLN A 344 -27.70 9.37 11.69
C GLN A 344 -28.49 8.06 11.65
N ALA A 345 -28.36 7.27 10.58
CA ALA A 345 -28.95 5.94 10.52
C ALA A 345 -28.34 5.02 11.59
N SER A 346 -27.01 4.98 11.72
CA SER A 346 -26.30 4.22 12.75
C SER A 346 -26.71 4.63 14.16
N ALA A 347 -26.89 5.94 14.41
CA ALA A 347 -27.35 6.45 15.71
C ALA A 347 -28.76 5.99 16.09
N LEU A 348 -29.62 5.69 15.11
CA LEU A 348 -30.96 5.15 15.34
C LEU A 348 -30.97 3.61 15.41
N ILE A 349 -30.14 2.95 14.60
CA ILE A 349 -30.05 1.48 14.52
C ILE A 349 -29.37 0.91 15.76
N HIS A 350 -28.26 1.50 16.21
CA HIS A 350 -27.47 0.93 17.30
C HIS A 350 -28.25 0.76 18.62
N PRO A 351 -29.05 1.73 19.10
CA PRO A 351 -29.91 1.52 20.26
C PRO A 351 -30.96 0.41 20.05
N LEU A 352 -31.50 0.25 18.83
CA LEU A 352 -32.44 -0.83 18.52
C LEU A 352 -31.77 -2.20 18.53
N LEU A 353 -30.51 -2.29 18.11
CA LEU A 353 -29.70 -3.52 18.21
C LEU A 353 -29.44 -3.90 19.67
N LEU A 354 -29.02 -2.93 20.50
CA LEU A 354 -28.83 -3.14 21.93
C LEU A 354 -30.14 -3.55 22.61
N TRP A 355 -31.25 -2.90 22.25
CA TRP A 355 -32.56 -3.26 22.77
C TRP A 355 -32.92 -4.69 22.37
N LYS A 356 -32.84 -5.04 21.07
CA LYS A 356 -33.07 -6.39 20.56
C LYS A 356 -32.23 -7.45 21.30
N ALA A 357 -30.95 -7.18 21.52
CA ALA A 357 -30.04 -8.10 22.22
C ALA A 357 -30.37 -8.27 23.71
N SER A 358 -30.95 -7.24 24.34
CA SER A 358 -31.36 -7.28 25.75
C SER A 358 -32.74 -7.94 25.98
N LEU A 359 -33.52 -8.13 24.92
CA LEU A 359 -34.88 -8.67 25.03
C LEU A 359 -34.86 -10.18 25.30
N PRO A 360 -35.76 -10.69 26.15
CA PRO A 360 -35.94 -12.13 26.31
C PRO A 360 -36.38 -12.81 25.01
N PRO A 361 -35.99 -14.07 24.76
CA PRO A 361 -36.31 -14.79 23.52
C PRO A 361 -37.81 -15.03 23.30
N HIS A 362 -38.63 -14.90 24.34
CA HIS A 362 -40.09 -15.04 24.25
C HIS A 362 -40.79 -13.75 23.77
N SER A 363 -40.11 -12.60 23.77
CA SER A 363 -40.65 -11.29 23.37
C SER A 363 -40.66 -11.11 21.85
N LYS A 364 -41.25 -12.07 21.12
CA LYS A 364 -41.22 -12.12 19.65
C LYS A 364 -41.70 -10.84 18.98
N THR A 365 -42.77 -10.22 19.48
CA THR A 365 -43.33 -9.00 18.90
C THR A 365 -42.41 -7.78 19.09
N LEU A 366 -41.67 -7.69 20.20
CA LEU A 366 -40.67 -6.62 20.41
C LEU A 366 -39.41 -6.84 19.57
N ILE A 367 -38.99 -8.10 19.41
CA ILE A 367 -37.89 -8.48 18.50
C ILE A 367 -38.29 -8.16 17.05
N ASP A 368 -39.53 -8.43 16.65
CA ASP A 368 -40.10 -8.07 15.34
C ASP A 368 -40.17 -6.55 15.15
N LEU A 369 -40.60 -5.81 16.18
CA LEU A 369 -40.60 -4.34 16.17
C LEU A 369 -39.20 -3.79 15.91
N CYS A 370 -38.19 -4.26 16.65
CA CYS A 370 -36.81 -3.81 16.49
C CYS A 370 -36.29 -4.16 15.08
N SER A 371 -36.52 -5.40 14.63
CA SER A 371 -36.03 -5.86 13.32
C SER A 371 -36.67 -5.11 12.16
N LYS A 372 -38.00 -4.89 12.18
CA LYS A 372 -38.71 -4.08 11.17
C LYS A 372 -38.29 -2.62 11.19
N SER A 373 -38.07 -2.05 12.38
CA SER A 373 -37.59 -0.67 12.52
C SER A 373 -36.18 -0.51 11.96
N ILE A 374 -35.26 -1.42 12.30
CA ILE A 374 -33.89 -1.43 11.77
C ILE A 374 -33.92 -1.53 10.24
N ARG A 375 -34.66 -2.50 9.68
CA ARG A 375 -34.79 -2.67 8.23
C ARG A 375 -35.33 -1.42 7.54
N LEU A 376 -36.38 -0.79 8.08
CA LEU A 376 -36.96 0.42 7.48
C LEU A 376 -36.07 1.65 7.56
N VAL A 377 -35.32 1.81 8.66
CA VAL A 377 -34.31 2.89 8.78
C VAL A 377 -33.17 2.65 7.80
N ASP A 378 -32.71 1.39 7.69
CA ASP A 378 -31.65 0.98 6.80
C ASP A 378 -32.01 1.17 5.32
N GLU A 379 -33.16 0.65 4.86
CA GLU A 379 -33.67 0.85 3.50
C GLU A 379 -33.76 2.34 3.13
N GLN A 380 -34.22 3.18 4.07
CA GLN A 380 -34.33 4.61 3.86
C GLN A 380 -32.95 5.28 3.77
N ALA A 381 -32.00 4.92 4.65
CA ALA A 381 -30.64 5.41 4.62
C ALA A 381 -29.92 5.04 3.33
N GLN A 382 -30.06 3.80 2.87
CA GLN A 382 -29.50 3.31 1.61
C GLN A 382 -30.06 4.06 0.40
N THR A 383 -31.39 4.26 0.34
CA THR A 383 -32.03 5.00 -0.76
C THR A 383 -31.52 6.44 -0.86
N MET A 384 -31.39 7.13 0.27
CA MET A 384 -30.87 8.51 0.31
C MET A 384 -29.38 8.55 -0.05
N THR A 385 -28.60 7.61 0.48
CA THR A 385 -27.16 7.47 0.19
C THR A 385 -26.93 7.20 -1.29
N GLN A 386 -27.70 6.30 -1.91
CA GLN A 386 -27.68 6.04 -3.35
C GLN A 386 -27.89 7.28 -4.19
N THR A 387 -28.88 8.08 -3.81
CA THR A 387 -29.22 9.31 -4.53
C THR A 387 -28.05 10.30 -4.47
N VAL A 388 -27.48 10.51 -3.28
CA VAL A 388 -26.34 11.43 -3.08
C VAL A 388 -25.06 10.89 -3.72
N ALA A 389 -24.85 9.58 -3.67
CA ALA A 389 -23.74 8.89 -4.32
C ALA A 389 -23.81 9.00 -5.86
N ALA A 390 -25.01 8.92 -6.45
CA ALA A 390 -25.20 9.19 -7.86
C ALA A 390 -24.86 10.64 -8.21
N TRP A 391 -25.31 11.60 -7.41
CA TRP A 391 -24.96 13.02 -7.59
C TRP A 391 -23.45 13.28 -7.47
N PHE A 392 -22.77 12.60 -6.55
CA PHE A 392 -21.32 12.69 -6.43
C PHE A 392 -20.62 12.29 -7.73
N LEU A 393 -21.03 11.17 -8.34
CA LEU A 393 -20.43 10.69 -9.58
C LEU A 393 -20.76 11.60 -10.77
N GLU A 394 -21.96 12.19 -10.80
CA GLU A 394 -22.35 13.17 -11.83
C GLU A 394 -21.51 14.45 -11.73
N ASP A 395 -21.36 14.99 -10.52
CA ASP A 395 -20.75 16.31 -10.29
C ASP A 395 -19.22 16.28 -10.34
N THR A 396 -18.60 15.15 -10.01
CA THR A 396 -17.14 14.94 -10.15
C THR A 396 -16.72 14.73 -11.60
N ARG A 397 -17.68 14.61 -12.53
CA ARG A 397 -17.42 14.40 -13.97
C ARG A 397 -16.46 13.25 -14.26
N ILE A 398 -16.55 12.18 -13.45
CA ILE A 398 -15.84 10.92 -13.69
C ILE A 398 -16.54 10.19 -14.83
N ASP A 399 -16.54 10.77 -16.02
CA ASP A 399 -17.00 10.10 -17.23
C ASP A 399 -15.84 9.36 -17.90
N SER A 400 -16.16 8.33 -18.68
CA SER A 400 -15.15 7.55 -19.43
C SER A 400 -14.34 8.44 -20.39
N TYR A 401 -14.88 9.60 -20.74
CA TYR A 401 -14.23 10.59 -21.59
C TYR A 401 -13.12 11.34 -20.86
N TRP A 402 -13.27 11.62 -19.56
CA TRP A 402 -12.26 12.29 -18.74
C TRP A 402 -10.95 11.48 -18.68
N MET A 403 -11.04 10.18 -18.40
CA MET A 403 -9.88 9.26 -18.42
C MET A 403 -9.22 9.20 -19.81
N ALA A 404 -10.02 9.17 -20.88
CA ALA A 404 -9.51 9.12 -22.25
C ALA A 404 -8.90 10.46 -22.72
N LYS A 405 -9.42 11.58 -22.22
CA LYS A 405 -8.94 12.93 -22.57
C LYS A 405 -7.58 13.20 -21.93
N ILE A 406 -7.42 12.86 -20.66
CA ILE A 406 -6.15 13.06 -19.95
C ILE A 406 -5.08 12.12 -20.51
N ALA A 407 -5.43 10.90 -20.93
CA ALA A 407 -4.48 10.01 -21.58
C ALA A 407 -3.88 10.56 -22.91
N ASN A 408 -4.56 11.52 -23.56
CA ASN A 408 -4.14 12.08 -24.85
C ASN A 408 -3.51 13.48 -24.74
N ASN A 409 -3.67 14.18 -23.61
CA ASN A 409 -3.12 15.51 -23.40
C ASN A 409 -1.93 15.42 -22.44
N GLU A 410 -0.85 16.16 -22.71
CA GLU A 410 0.19 16.41 -21.71
C GLU A 410 -0.50 17.08 -20.50
N SER A 411 -0.70 16.28 -19.45
CA SER A 411 -1.59 16.55 -18.32
C SER A 411 -1.14 17.80 -17.57
N CYS A 412 -2.09 18.70 -17.27
CA CYS A 412 -1.84 19.84 -16.39
C CYS A 412 -1.77 19.34 -14.94
N LEU A 413 -0.74 19.75 -14.17
CA LEU A 413 -0.58 19.36 -12.75
C LEU A 413 -1.83 19.63 -11.90
N GLN A 414 -2.60 20.66 -12.24
CA GLN A 414 -3.85 21.02 -11.55
C GLN A 414 -4.93 19.93 -11.68
N GLU A 415 -5.02 19.25 -12.83
CA GLU A 415 -5.99 18.17 -13.04
C GLU A 415 -5.66 16.93 -12.20
N LEU A 416 -4.37 16.70 -11.88
CA LEU A 416 -3.94 15.59 -11.02
C LEU A 416 -4.28 15.82 -9.55
N GLU A 417 -4.23 17.07 -9.08
CA GLU A 417 -4.62 17.43 -7.72
C GLU A 417 -6.13 17.25 -7.51
N GLU A 418 -6.94 17.70 -8.48
CA GLU A 418 -8.39 17.46 -8.47
C GLU A 418 -8.71 15.96 -8.46
N LEU A 419 -8.01 15.15 -9.27
CA LEU A 419 -8.16 13.70 -9.26
C LEU A 419 -7.79 13.08 -7.91
N ASP A 420 -6.67 13.50 -7.33
CA ASP A 420 -6.20 13.00 -6.03
C ASP A 420 -7.25 13.21 -4.93
N ASN A 421 -7.85 14.41 -4.91
CA ASN A 421 -8.94 14.75 -4.00
C ASN A 421 -10.19 13.87 -4.22
N VAL A 422 -10.56 13.60 -5.48
CA VAL A 422 -11.71 12.72 -5.78
C VAL A 422 -11.42 11.28 -5.37
N VAL A 423 -10.21 10.78 -5.60
CA VAL A 423 -9.80 9.42 -5.21
C VAL A 423 -9.79 9.26 -3.69
N GLU A 424 -9.35 10.27 -2.94
CA GLU A 424 -9.41 10.27 -1.48
C GLU A 424 -10.85 10.26 -0.96
N GLN A 425 -11.74 11.07 -1.55
CA GLN A 425 -13.16 11.09 -1.20
C GLN A 425 -13.86 9.75 -1.50
N LEU A 426 -13.53 9.10 -2.63
CA LEU A 426 -14.02 7.77 -2.97
C LEU A 426 -13.55 6.72 -1.96
N ALA A 427 -12.27 6.74 -1.59
CA ALA A 427 -11.72 5.82 -0.60
C ALA A 427 -12.44 5.94 0.75
N PHE A 428 -12.67 7.18 1.19
CA PHE A 428 -13.41 7.47 2.41
C PHE A 428 -14.88 7.04 2.34
N CYS A 429 -15.58 7.28 1.22
CA CYS A 429 -16.93 6.78 1.02
C CYS A 429 -17.00 5.25 1.12
N CYS A 430 -16.06 4.54 0.48
CA CYS A 430 -15.95 3.07 0.60
C CYS A 430 -15.77 2.62 2.05
N GLN A 431 -14.93 3.32 2.82
CA GLN A 431 -14.71 3.03 4.24
C GLN A 431 -16.01 3.20 5.07
N ILE A 432 -16.76 4.26 4.84
CA ILE A 432 -18.04 4.50 5.53
C ILE A 432 -19.05 3.43 5.15
N PHE A 433 -19.15 3.11 3.86
CA PHE A 433 -20.07 2.07 3.38
C PHE A 433 -19.77 0.73 4.03
N ASP A 434 -18.51 0.29 4.05
CA ASP A 434 -18.11 -0.95 4.71
C ASP A 434 -18.44 -0.96 6.21
N ARG A 435 -18.11 0.11 6.95
CA ARG A 435 -18.43 0.21 8.39
C ARG A 435 -19.93 0.14 8.66
N TYR A 436 -20.73 0.83 7.84
CA TYR A 436 -22.17 0.83 7.97
C TYR A 436 -22.77 -0.56 7.65
N VAL A 437 -22.31 -1.20 6.56
CA VAL A 437 -22.72 -2.57 6.19
C VAL A 437 -22.40 -3.54 7.32
N GLN A 438 -21.20 -3.45 7.93
CA GLN A 438 -20.82 -4.31 9.06
C GLN A 438 -21.75 -4.13 10.27
N LEU A 439 -22.06 -2.89 10.65
CA LEU A 439 -22.99 -2.60 11.75
C LEU A 439 -24.36 -3.27 11.54
N VAL A 440 -24.92 -3.16 10.32
CA VAL A 440 -26.24 -3.73 10.01
C VAL A 440 -26.18 -5.26 9.96
N HIS A 441 -25.14 -5.86 9.39
CA HIS A 441 -25.01 -7.32 9.27
C HIS A 441 -24.77 -8.04 10.59
N SER A 442 -24.14 -7.39 11.58
CA SER A 442 -23.97 -7.96 12.92
C SER A 442 -25.30 -8.30 13.61
N SER A 443 -26.42 -7.71 13.16
CA SER A 443 -27.78 -8.00 13.65
C SER A 443 -28.30 -9.39 13.30
N ASP A 444 -27.90 -9.92 12.14
CA ASP A 444 -28.63 -11.02 11.48
C ASP A 444 -27.96 -12.39 11.71
N SER A 445 -26.74 -12.41 12.25
CA SER A 445 -25.97 -13.63 12.43
C SER A 445 -26.50 -14.58 13.52
N SER A 446 -27.35 -14.13 14.43
CA SER A 446 -27.82 -14.97 15.55
C SER A 446 -28.98 -15.90 15.18
N ASP A 447 -29.86 -15.50 14.26
CA ASP A 447 -31.20 -16.11 14.14
C ASP A 447 -31.46 -16.85 12.82
N SER A 448 -30.67 -16.62 11.76
CA SER A 448 -30.93 -17.18 10.42
C SER A 448 -29.94 -18.28 10.03
N LYS A 449 -30.20 -19.52 10.45
CA LYS A 449 -29.52 -20.72 9.89
C LYS A 449 -30.29 -21.38 8.74
N ASN A 450 -31.52 -20.95 8.43
CA ASN A 450 -32.43 -21.71 7.55
C ASN A 450 -33.05 -20.94 6.38
N ASN A 451 -32.69 -19.68 6.11
CA ASN A 451 -33.26 -18.91 4.98
C ASN A 451 -32.17 -18.38 4.04
N ASP A 452 -31.93 -19.08 2.92
CA ASP A 452 -30.93 -18.76 1.90
C ASP A 452 -31.28 -17.56 0.99
N ASN A 453 -32.42 -16.90 1.19
CA ASN A 453 -32.88 -15.78 0.36
C ASN A 453 -32.70 -14.41 1.04
N THR A 454 -31.58 -14.17 1.72
CA THR A 454 -31.31 -12.84 2.29
C THR A 454 -31.09 -11.85 1.15
N GLU A 455 -32.07 -10.96 0.92
CA GLU A 455 -31.96 -9.87 -0.04
C GLU A 455 -30.69 -9.07 0.28
N THR A 456 -29.72 -9.08 -0.64
CA THR A 456 -28.50 -8.28 -0.46
C THR A 456 -28.88 -6.82 -0.39
N SER A 457 -28.40 -6.13 0.65
CA SER A 457 -28.68 -4.70 0.80
C SER A 457 -28.19 -3.93 -0.43
N SER A 458 -28.88 -2.87 -0.81
CA SER A 458 -28.54 -2.18 -2.04
C SER A 458 -27.20 -1.43 -1.92
N LEU A 459 -26.80 -1.03 -0.69
CA LEU A 459 -25.44 -0.54 -0.43
C LEU A 459 -24.36 -1.62 -0.60
N GLN A 460 -24.65 -2.87 -0.22
CA GLN A 460 -23.76 -4.01 -0.45
C GLN A 460 -23.64 -4.35 -1.94
N GLN A 461 -24.67 -4.07 -2.75
CA GLN A 461 -24.59 -4.18 -4.22
C GLN A 461 -23.75 -3.05 -4.84
N MET A 462 -23.79 -1.84 -4.26
CA MET A 462 -23.01 -0.69 -4.74
C MET A 462 -21.53 -0.75 -4.34
N LEU A 463 -21.21 -1.26 -3.16
CA LEU A 463 -19.84 -1.23 -2.61
C LEU A 463 -18.80 -1.83 -3.57
N PRO A 464 -19.03 -2.97 -4.26
CA PRO A 464 -18.10 -3.49 -5.27
C PRO A 464 -17.89 -2.52 -6.44
N GLU A 465 -18.95 -1.87 -6.93
CA GLU A 465 -18.86 -0.89 -8.03
C GLU A 465 -18.01 0.32 -7.61
N TRP A 466 -18.25 0.84 -6.42
CA TRP A 466 -17.50 1.98 -5.86
C TRP A 466 -16.04 1.64 -5.59
N THR A 467 -15.80 0.46 -5.01
CA THR A 467 -14.46 -0.08 -4.80
C THR A 467 -13.71 -0.19 -6.14
N TRP A 468 -14.38 -0.69 -7.18
CA TRP A 468 -13.77 -0.84 -8.50
C TRP A 468 -13.49 0.52 -9.16
N LYS A 469 -14.41 1.49 -9.05
CA LYS A 469 -14.21 2.86 -9.54
C LYS A 469 -13.03 3.52 -8.84
N TYR A 470 -12.98 3.44 -7.51
CA TYR A 470 -11.85 3.90 -6.71
C TYR A 470 -10.54 3.28 -7.20
N ALA A 471 -10.45 1.96 -7.27
CA ALA A 471 -9.21 1.26 -7.63
C ALA A 471 -8.74 1.60 -9.06
N SER A 472 -9.70 1.78 -9.98
CA SER A 472 -9.40 2.17 -11.37
C SER A 472 -8.86 3.60 -11.46
N MET A 473 -9.42 4.53 -10.68
CA MET A 473 -8.96 5.92 -10.65
C MET A 473 -7.64 6.10 -9.91
N ASP A 474 -7.43 5.38 -8.81
CA ASP A 474 -6.17 5.42 -8.05
C ASP A 474 -5.01 4.83 -8.88
N ARG A 475 -5.27 3.74 -9.61
CA ARG A 475 -4.34 3.22 -10.64
C ARG A 475 -3.99 4.29 -11.66
N TYR A 476 -5.00 4.96 -12.22
CA TYR A 476 -4.80 5.98 -13.24
C TYR A 476 -3.99 7.17 -12.71
N LEU A 477 -4.37 7.70 -11.55
CA LEU A 477 -3.68 8.78 -10.84
C LEU A 477 -2.21 8.45 -10.63
N MET A 478 -1.93 7.27 -10.07
CA MET A 478 -0.58 6.81 -9.79
C MET A 478 0.26 6.73 -11.07
N THR A 479 -0.28 6.16 -12.15
CA THR A 479 0.44 6.06 -13.43
C THR A 479 0.75 7.44 -14.01
N GLN A 480 -0.19 8.39 -13.92
CA GLN A 480 0.04 9.77 -14.39
C GLN A 480 1.06 10.52 -13.52
N GLN A 481 0.98 10.39 -12.20
CA GLN A 481 1.96 10.97 -11.27
C GLN A 481 3.36 10.39 -11.48
N LEU A 482 3.48 9.08 -11.73
CA LEU A 482 4.73 8.44 -12.09
C LEU A 482 5.28 8.98 -13.42
N GLN A 483 4.44 9.09 -14.45
CA GLN A 483 4.86 9.66 -15.74
C GLN A 483 5.36 11.10 -15.58
N SER A 484 4.69 11.91 -14.76
CA SER A 484 5.15 13.26 -14.42
C SER A 484 6.48 13.24 -13.68
N ALA A 485 6.65 12.37 -12.68
CA ALA A 485 7.90 12.20 -11.93
C ALA A 485 9.05 11.76 -12.85
N LEU A 486 8.79 10.87 -13.81
CA LEU A 486 9.78 10.42 -14.80
C LEU A 486 10.21 11.55 -15.75
N GLN A 487 9.31 12.48 -16.09
CA GLN A 487 9.64 13.64 -16.93
C GLN A 487 10.45 14.70 -16.16
N LEU A 488 10.20 14.83 -14.86
CA LEU A 488 10.87 15.79 -13.98
C LEU A 488 12.09 15.19 -13.26
N ALA A 489 12.46 13.96 -13.60
CA ALA A 489 13.46 13.17 -12.91
C ALA A 489 14.82 13.88 -12.86
N ASN A 490 15.38 13.99 -11.65
CA ASN A 490 16.67 14.61 -11.40
C ASN A 490 17.45 13.81 -10.34
N PRO A 491 18.78 13.94 -10.28
CA PRO A 491 19.56 13.24 -9.26
C PRO A 491 19.33 13.92 -7.90
N VAL A 492 18.96 13.13 -6.89
CA VAL A 492 18.68 13.60 -5.53
C VAL A 492 19.58 12.90 -4.51
N GLN A 493 19.96 13.61 -3.45
CA GLN A 493 20.73 13.03 -2.35
C GLN A 493 19.80 12.31 -1.39
N ILE A 494 20.04 11.02 -1.11
CA ILE A 494 19.22 10.26 -0.13
C ILE A 494 19.44 10.79 1.28
N VAL A 495 20.71 11.03 1.64
CA VAL A 495 21.08 11.54 2.96
C VAL A 495 21.70 12.92 2.77
N VAL A 496 21.03 13.94 3.32
CA VAL A 496 21.49 15.34 3.26
C VAL A 496 22.94 15.43 3.73
N GLY A 497 23.81 15.96 2.89
CA GLY A 497 25.24 16.13 3.20
C GLY A 497 26.12 14.93 2.83
N THR A 498 25.55 13.86 2.24
CA THR A 498 26.31 12.79 1.61
C THR A 498 26.38 12.98 0.11
N PRO A 499 27.46 12.51 -0.56
CA PRO A 499 27.56 12.60 -2.02
C PRO A 499 26.79 11.46 -2.72
N LEU A 500 26.04 10.65 -1.96
CA LEU A 500 25.24 9.54 -2.47
C LEU A 500 23.98 10.06 -3.14
N GLN A 501 23.87 9.79 -4.43
CA GLN A 501 22.75 10.21 -5.26
C GLN A 501 21.97 9.01 -5.78
N VAL A 502 20.66 9.19 -5.93
CA VAL A 502 19.74 8.32 -6.65
C VAL A 502 18.86 9.15 -7.59
N PRO A 503 18.26 8.53 -8.62
CA PRO A 503 17.28 9.20 -9.44
C PRO A 503 16.01 9.45 -8.63
N SER A 504 15.50 10.69 -8.62
CA SER A 504 14.32 11.09 -7.84
C SER A 504 13.10 10.20 -8.09
N PHE A 505 12.90 9.79 -9.35
CA PHE A 505 11.73 9.01 -9.74
C PHE A 505 11.62 7.66 -9.02
N VAL A 506 12.72 7.08 -8.51
CA VAL A 506 12.68 5.82 -7.75
C VAL A 506 12.04 6.05 -6.37
N GLU A 507 12.43 7.14 -5.71
CA GLU A 507 11.86 7.55 -4.42
C GLU A 507 10.40 7.99 -4.58
N ASP A 508 10.11 8.77 -5.64
CA ASP A 508 8.74 9.17 -5.97
C ASP A 508 7.87 7.94 -6.25
N ALA A 509 8.35 6.97 -7.05
CA ALA A 509 7.62 5.73 -7.32
C ALA A 509 7.34 4.94 -6.04
N GLN A 510 8.29 4.85 -5.12
CA GLN A 510 8.10 4.20 -3.82
C GLN A 510 7.06 4.94 -2.97
N TYR A 511 7.17 6.26 -2.87
CA TYR A 511 6.24 7.10 -2.12
C TYR A 511 4.81 6.98 -2.65
N LEU A 512 4.63 7.13 -3.97
CA LEU A 512 3.35 7.02 -4.65
C LEU A 512 2.73 5.62 -4.47
N SER A 513 3.54 4.57 -4.64
CA SER A 513 3.10 3.18 -4.42
C SER A 513 2.62 2.97 -2.97
N MET A 514 3.39 3.45 -1.99
CA MET A 514 3.05 3.34 -0.57
C MET A 514 1.78 4.14 -0.21
N ARG A 515 1.64 5.36 -0.75
CA ARG A 515 0.46 6.20 -0.55
C ARG A 515 -0.79 5.54 -1.12
N ALA A 516 -0.75 5.06 -2.36
CA ALA A 516 -1.85 4.35 -2.99
C ALA A 516 -2.24 3.09 -2.20
N LEU A 517 -1.27 2.28 -1.75
CA LEU A 517 -1.56 1.09 -0.92
C LEU A 517 -2.19 1.45 0.43
N LYS A 518 -1.71 2.49 1.11
CA LYS A 518 -2.30 2.94 2.39
C LYS A 518 -3.74 3.41 2.21
N ARG A 519 -3.99 4.16 1.13
CA ARG A 519 -5.34 4.60 0.75
C ARG A 519 -6.22 3.40 0.42
N ALA A 520 -5.74 2.45 -0.37
CA ALA A 520 -6.49 1.25 -0.71
C ALA A 520 -6.82 0.42 0.54
N ALA A 521 -5.88 0.30 1.48
CA ALA A 521 -6.09 -0.34 2.77
C ALA A 521 -7.17 0.36 3.61
N SER A 522 -7.25 1.71 3.58
CA SER A 522 -8.28 2.46 4.29
C SER A 522 -9.70 2.19 3.80
N THR A 523 -9.88 1.72 2.55
CA THR A 523 -11.20 1.33 2.02
C THR A 523 -11.76 0.07 2.68
N ARG A 524 -10.92 -0.69 3.40
CA ARG A 524 -11.24 -1.99 4.01
C ARG A 524 -11.77 -3.04 3.01
N SER A 525 -11.48 -2.84 1.72
CA SER A 525 -11.89 -3.74 0.65
C SER A 525 -10.70 -4.50 0.08
N ASP A 526 -10.66 -5.81 0.30
CA ASP A 526 -9.62 -6.71 -0.22
C ASP A 526 -9.48 -6.60 -1.74
N GLN A 527 -10.60 -6.37 -2.44
CA GLN A 527 -10.62 -6.20 -3.89
C GLN A 527 -9.88 -4.91 -4.30
N ALA A 528 -10.13 -3.79 -3.63
CA ALA A 528 -9.40 -2.54 -3.91
C ALA A 528 -7.91 -2.71 -3.61
N ILE A 529 -7.56 -3.26 -2.45
CA ILE A 529 -6.16 -3.51 -2.07
C ILE A 529 -5.47 -4.38 -3.12
N GLY A 530 -6.10 -5.50 -3.50
CA GLY A 530 -5.55 -6.42 -4.50
C GLY A 530 -5.40 -5.79 -5.88
N THR A 531 -6.38 -5.02 -6.35
CA THR A 531 -6.31 -4.35 -7.66
C THR A 531 -5.25 -3.26 -7.69
N VAL A 532 -5.16 -2.42 -6.65
CA VAL A 532 -4.14 -1.37 -6.55
C VAL A 532 -2.74 -1.99 -6.41
N ALA A 533 -2.58 -3.00 -5.54
CA ALA A 533 -1.31 -3.71 -5.36
C ALA A 533 -0.83 -4.37 -6.65
N HIS A 534 -1.71 -5.06 -7.38
CA HIS A 534 -1.35 -5.66 -8.66
C HIS A 534 -0.99 -4.59 -9.69
N SER A 535 -1.71 -3.47 -9.73
CA SER A 535 -1.39 -2.37 -10.64
C SER A 535 -0.05 -1.71 -10.32
N ILE A 536 0.32 -1.60 -9.05
CA ILE A 536 1.66 -1.17 -8.63
C ILE A 536 2.73 -2.14 -9.13
N ALA A 537 2.52 -3.44 -8.92
CA ALA A 537 3.46 -4.46 -9.37
C ALA A 537 3.60 -4.44 -10.91
N SER A 538 2.48 -4.40 -11.64
CA SER A 538 2.46 -4.46 -13.10
C SER A 538 2.90 -3.16 -13.76
N ASP A 539 2.39 -2.01 -13.32
CA ASP A 539 2.51 -0.75 -14.07
C ASP A 539 3.68 0.13 -13.62
N VAL A 540 4.16 -0.04 -12.39
CA VAL A 540 5.25 0.78 -11.84
C VAL A 540 6.56 0.01 -11.84
N TRP A 541 6.55 -1.18 -11.23
CA TRP A 541 7.78 -1.91 -10.88
C TRP A 541 8.15 -3.03 -11.85
N SER A 542 7.24 -3.41 -12.75
CA SER A 542 7.47 -4.48 -13.72
C SER A 542 8.65 -4.18 -14.64
N THR A 543 9.35 -5.24 -15.02
CA THR A 543 10.45 -5.18 -15.99
C THR A 543 9.98 -5.16 -17.44
N ASP A 544 8.71 -5.47 -17.67
CA ASP A 544 8.16 -5.72 -19.01
C ASP A 544 7.41 -4.49 -19.58
N ILE A 545 7.17 -3.47 -18.75
CA ILE A 545 6.35 -2.31 -19.11
C ILE A 545 7.23 -1.14 -19.57
N PRO A 546 6.95 -0.56 -20.75
CA PRO A 546 7.61 0.67 -21.17
C PRO A 546 7.13 1.85 -20.32
N ASN A 547 8.02 2.78 -20.03
CA ASN A 547 7.87 3.93 -19.15
C ASN A 547 7.63 3.55 -17.68
N GLY A 548 8.01 2.33 -17.27
CA GLY A 548 8.12 1.94 -15.87
C GLY A 548 9.47 2.31 -15.25
N VAL A 549 9.62 2.04 -13.95
CA VAL A 549 10.87 2.29 -13.20
C VAL A 549 12.05 1.55 -13.82
N HIS A 550 11.85 0.31 -14.27
CA HIS A 550 12.88 -0.52 -14.87
C HIS A 550 13.48 0.09 -16.15
N GLU A 551 12.63 0.50 -17.11
CA GLU A 551 13.10 1.10 -18.36
C GLU A 551 13.79 2.45 -18.09
N ALA A 552 13.23 3.27 -17.20
CA ALA A 552 13.82 4.55 -16.83
C ALA A 552 15.22 4.40 -16.20
N LEU A 553 15.45 3.35 -15.39
CA LEU A 553 16.76 3.02 -14.85
C LEU A 553 17.74 2.56 -15.94
N LEU A 554 17.30 1.75 -16.89
CA LEU A 554 18.13 1.33 -18.03
C LEU A 554 18.53 2.50 -18.92
N GLU A 555 17.64 3.48 -19.07
CA GLU A 555 17.89 4.73 -19.80
C GLU A 555 18.64 5.78 -18.98
N GLN A 556 18.93 5.51 -17.70
CA GLN A 556 19.62 6.42 -16.78
C GLN A 556 18.92 7.79 -16.66
N ARG A 557 17.58 7.82 -16.76
CA ARG A 557 16.80 9.05 -16.58
C ARG A 557 17.06 9.62 -15.19
N GLY A 558 17.15 10.94 -15.05
CA GLY A 558 17.39 11.57 -13.75
C GLY A 558 18.72 11.22 -13.07
N CYS A 559 19.65 10.52 -13.72
CA CYS A 559 20.98 10.28 -13.15
C CYS A 559 21.96 11.43 -13.38
N TYR A 560 21.65 12.33 -14.32
CA TYR A 560 22.50 13.45 -14.69
C TYR A 560 21.68 14.74 -14.77
N GLN A 561 22.23 15.81 -14.21
CA GLN A 561 21.68 17.15 -14.38
C GLN A 561 22.39 17.79 -15.57
N GLU A 562 21.69 17.92 -16.69
CA GLU A 562 22.20 18.61 -17.87
C GLU A 562 22.49 20.04 -17.44
N GLY A 563 23.79 20.36 -17.28
CA GLY A 563 24.27 21.52 -16.55
C GLY A 563 23.39 22.72 -16.83
N SER A 564 22.54 23.05 -15.86
CA SER A 564 21.64 24.19 -15.93
C SER A 564 22.57 25.39 -16.05
N SER A 565 22.87 25.77 -17.29
CA SER A 565 23.79 26.84 -17.61
C SER A 565 23.39 28.00 -16.73
N ASP A 566 24.30 28.35 -15.82
CA ASP A 566 24.16 29.33 -14.75
C ASP A 566 23.56 30.61 -15.36
N ARG A 567 22.23 30.67 -15.43
CA ARG A 567 21.50 31.90 -15.64
C ARG A 567 21.58 32.56 -14.28
N HIS A 568 22.75 33.09 -13.98
CA HIS A 568 22.95 34.14 -13.00
C HIS A 568 21.89 35.20 -13.30
N ALA A 569 20.81 35.15 -12.53
CA ALA A 569 19.91 36.25 -12.36
C ALA A 569 20.74 37.34 -11.66
N ASP A 570 21.24 38.29 -12.44
CA ASP A 570 21.68 39.59 -11.94
C ASP A 570 20.47 40.25 -11.27
N PRO A 571 20.46 40.50 -9.95
CA PRO A 571 19.36 41.15 -9.27
C PRO A 571 19.56 42.67 -9.35
N SER A 572 19.61 43.25 -10.56
CA SER A 572 19.47 44.70 -10.70
C SER A 572 19.11 45.10 -12.12
N VAL A 573 17.86 45.52 -12.30
CA VAL A 573 17.37 46.67 -13.10
C VAL A 573 15.91 46.39 -13.43
N ASN A 574 15.03 47.05 -12.69
CA ASN A 574 13.62 47.21 -13.00
C ASN A 574 13.46 47.76 -14.42
N THR A 575 12.86 47.00 -15.34
CA THR A 575 11.81 47.47 -16.27
C THR A 575 11.15 46.24 -16.92
N MET A 576 9.94 45.90 -16.50
CA MET A 576 9.13 44.81 -17.07
C MET A 576 8.50 45.22 -18.42
N THR A 577 8.70 44.40 -19.44
CA THR A 577 7.71 44.13 -20.50
C THR A 577 7.79 42.64 -20.86
N PRO A 578 6.69 41.87 -20.80
CA PRO A 578 6.74 40.45 -21.12
C PRO A 578 6.43 40.23 -22.60
N SER A 579 7.44 39.86 -23.40
CA SER A 579 7.25 39.23 -24.69
C SER A 579 7.49 37.73 -24.56
N SER A 580 6.41 36.97 -24.67
CA SER A 580 6.43 35.51 -24.74
C SER A 580 7.01 35.05 -26.09
N SER A 581 8.20 34.46 -26.08
CA SER A 581 8.64 33.55 -27.14
C SER A 581 9.16 32.25 -26.52
N ARG A 582 8.23 31.31 -26.35
CA ARG A 582 8.54 29.90 -26.09
C ARG A 582 9.11 29.31 -27.39
N ASN A 583 10.40 28.99 -27.37
CA ASN A 583 11.06 28.25 -28.43
C ASN A 583 10.69 26.77 -28.31
N SER A 584 9.61 26.37 -28.97
CA SER A 584 9.39 24.98 -29.38
C SER A 584 10.02 24.81 -30.77
N THR A 585 11.15 24.11 -30.87
CA THR A 585 11.72 23.67 -32.15
C THR A 585 10.85 22.56 -32.73
N SER A 586 9.72 22.95 -33.32
CA SER A 586 8.80 22.10 -34.07
C SER A 586 9.13 22.18 -35.56
N PHE A 587 9.20 21.00 -36.17
CA PHE A 587 9.36 20.69 -37.61
C PHE A 587 8.57 21.61 -38.57
N ALA A 588 7.50 22.27 -38.11
CA ALA A 588 6.74 23.26 -38.87
C ALA A 588 7.54 24.54 -39.24
N ALA A 589 8.52 24.96 -38.41
CA ALA A 589 9.38 26.10 -38.72
C ALA A 589 10.41 25.79 -39.81
N ALA A 590 10.89 24.54 -39.88
CA ALA A 590 11.78 24.06 -40.94
C ALA A 590 11.05 23.89 -42.28
N LEU A 591 9.75 23.57 -42.26
CA LEU A 591 8.93 23.39 -43.46
C LEU A 591 8.46 24.72 -44.06
N MET A 592 8.22 25.75 -43.24
CA MET A 592 7.86 27.10 -43.70
C MET A 592 9.08 27.93 -44.13
N GLY A 593 10.26 27.70 -43.51
CA GLY A 593 11.51 28.31 -43.96
C GLY A 593 12.00 27.80 -45.33
N ALA A 594 11.59 26.58 -45.71
CA ALA A 594 11.89 26.02 -47.04
C ALA A 594 10.99 26.56 -48.17
N LEU A 595 9.99 27.41 -47.85
CA LEU A 595 9.06 27.99 -48.82
C LEU A 595 9.29 29.50 -49.06
N ASP A 596 10.21 30.14 -48.32
CA ASP A 596 10.45 31.59 -48.39
C ASP A 596 11.81 31.99 -49.01
N ASP A 597 12.62 31.02 -49.44
CA ASP A 597 13.86 31.26 -50.19
C ASP A 597 13.64 31.11 -51.70
N ASP A 598 12.83 32.01 -52.27
CA ASP A 598 12.76 32.18 -53.72
C ASP A 598 12.51 33.66 -54.05
N LEU A 599 13.59 34.47 -54.14
CA LEU A 599 13.65 35.71 -54.91
C LEU A 599 15.09 36.32 -54.97
N GLY A 600 15.87 35.89 -55.97
CA GLY A 600 16.93 36.66 -56.65
C GLY A 600 18.28 36.83 -55.92
N THR A 601 19.45 36.85 -56.55
CA THR A 601 19.83 36.89 -57.97
C THR A 601 21.33 36.57 -58.07
N THR A 602 21.70 35.67 -58.98
CA THR A 602 22.94 35.63 -59.80
C THR A 602 24.33 35.72 -59.14
N THR A 603 25.13 34.65 -59.24
CA THR A 603 26.20 34.51 -60.27
C THR A 603 26.96 33.18 -60.18
N ASN A 604 26.98 32.45 -61.29
CA ASN A 604 27.99 31.54 -61.85
C ASN A 604 28.84 30.65 -60.91
N THR A 605 28.80 29.33 -61.10
CA THR A 605 29.82 28.52 -61.83
C THR A 605 29.66 27.00 -61.55
N THR A 606 29.14 26.29 -62.56
CA THR A 606 29.61 25.00 -63.11
C THR A 606 29.94 23.79 -62.20
N THR A 607 29.00 22.84 -62.17
CA THR A 607 29.16 21.39 -62.50
C THR A 607 30.20 20.53 -61.77
N THR A 608 29.72 19.57 -60.96
CA THR A 608 29.89 18.11 -61.23
C THR A 608 29.00 17.24 -60.33
N MET A 609 28.25 16.34 -60.97
CA MET A 609 27.54 15.22 -60.35
C MET A 609 28.51 14.16 -59.81
N THR A 610 28.12 13.39 -58.78
CA THR A 610 28.06 11.91 -58.83
C THR A 610 27.59 11.26 -57.51
N ASN A 611 26.63 10.33 -57.67
CA ASN A 611 26.55 9.00 -57.05
C ASN A 611 26.09 8.77 -55.59
N THR A 612 24.82 8.36 -55.47
CA THR A 612 24.30 7.05 -55.00
C THR A 612 24.89 6.37 -53.74
N SER A 613 24.04 6.13 -52.73
CA SER A 613 23.74 4.76 -52.21
C SER A 613 22.52 4.77 -51.25
N PRO A 614 21.77 3.65 -51.13
CA PRO A 614 20.47 3.57 -50.43
C PRO A 614 20.62 3.32 -48.91
N PRO A 615 19.58 3.60 -48.10
CA PRO A 615 19.62 3.39 -46.66
C PRO A 615 19.63 1.89 -46.33
N LYS A 616 20.66 1.46 -45.60
CA LYS A 616 20.72 0.12 -44.98
C LYS A 616 19.81 0.10 -43.76
N THR A 617 19.04 -0.97 -43.65
CA THR A 617 18.27 -1.38 -42.48
C THR A 617 19.19 -1.59 -41.25
N PRO A 618 18.73 -1.28 -40.03
CA PRO A 618 19.50 -1.56 -38.83
C PRO A 618 19.48 -3.06 -38.50
N SER A 619 20.68 -3.61 -38.33
CA SER A 619 20.92 -4.96 -37.81
C SER A 619 20.64 -4.97 -36.31
N SER A 620 19.91 -5.99 -35.88
CA SER A 620 19.60 -6.31 -34.49
C SER A 620 20.84 -6.58 -33.63
N GLY A 621 20.77 -6.23 -32.34
CA GLY A 621 21.59 -6.86 -31.28
C GLY A 621 22.65 -6.00 -30.56
N GLY A 622 22.58 -4.66 -30.57
CA GLY A 622 23.49 -3.79 -29.81
C GLY A 622 22.78 -3.08 -28.67
N GLY A 623 23.23 -3.30 -27.42
CA GLY A 623 22.68 -2.67 -26.23
C GLY A 623 22.64 -1.14 -26.32
N PHE A 624 21.51 -0.57 -25.91
CA PHE A 624 21.16 0.86 -26.01
C PHE A 624 22.16 1.82 -25.32
N LEU A 625 23.03 1.28 -24.44
CA LEU A 625 24.07 2.00 -23.69
C LEU A 625 25.15 2.67 -24.57
N GLY A 626 25.29 2.30 -25.84
CA GLY A 626 26.34 2.82 -26.74
C GLY A 626 26.04 4.14 -27.46
N SER A 627 24.77 4.56 -27.54
CA SER A 627 24.35 5.62 -28.48
C SER A 627 24.57 7.05 -27.96
N PHE A 628 24.34 7.30 -26.68
CA PHE A 628 24.56 8.64 -26.08
C PHE A 628 26.04 8.89 -25.70
N THR A 629 26.78 7.83 -25.36
CA THR A 629 28.15 7.93 -24.83
C THR A 629 29.21 8.17 -25.92
N THR A 630 28.95 7.78 -27.17
CA THR A 630 29.89 7.99 -28.29
C THR A 630 29.94 9.44 -28.77
N SER A 631 28.90 10.24 -28.54
CA SER A 631 28.83 11.64 -29.04
C SER A 631 29.65 12.63 -28.18
N LEU A 632 29.87 12.34 -26.89
CA LEU A 632 30.53 13.26 -25.95
C LEU A 632 32.06 13.17 -25.94
N THR A 633 32.68 12.19 -26.59
CA THR A 633 34.13 11.93 -26.47
C THR A 633 35.03 12.73 -27.43
N SER A 634 34.48 13.62 -28.28
CA SER A 634 35.23 14.19 -29.42
C SER A 634 35.87 15.59 -29.23
N THR A 635 35.84 16.22 -28.04
CA THR A 635 36.47 17.55 -27.83
C THR A 635 37.56 17.55 -26.74
N VAL A 636 38.78 17.89 -27.16
CA VAL A 636 40.09 17.44 -26.59
C VAL A 636 40.60 18.23 -25.37
N THR A 637 39.79 19.03 -24.68
CA THR A 637 40.29 19.82 -23.51
C THR A 637 39.45 19.74 -22.24
N GLY A 638 38.47 18.82 -22.17
CA GLY A 638 37.60 18.61 -21.00
C GLY A 638 37.37 17.16 -20.60
N SER A 639 38.25 16.23 -21.00
CA SER A 639 38.05 14.77 -20.88
C SER A 639 37.74 14.29 -19.46
N ASP A 640 38.46 14.82 -18.46
CA ASP A 640 38.39 14.29 -17.09
C ASP A 640 37.07 14.64 -16.40
N LYS A 641 36.52 15.83 -16.70
CA LYS A 641 35.20 16.25 -16.19
C LYS A 641 34.09 15.42 -16.80
N LEU A 642 34.16 15.15 -18.11
CA LEU A 642 33.17 14.30 -18.80
C LEU A 642 33.23 12.86 -18.30
N LEU A 643 34.43 12.34 -18.02
CA LEU A 643 34.60 11.03 -17.42
C LEU A 643 33.99 10.96 -16.01
N LEU A 644 34.23 11.98 -15.18
CA LEU A 644 33.66 12.03 -13.84
C LEU A 644 32.13 12.12 -13.87
N ILE A 645 31.56 12.96 -14.74
CA ILE A 645 30.12 13.03 -14.99
C ILE A 645 29.57 11.65 -15.35
N ARG A 646 30.23 10.95 -16.27
CA ARG A 646 29.81 9.61 -16.71
C ARG A 646 29.82 8.61 -15.56
N ILE A 647 30.88 8.61 -14.74
CA ILE A 647 30.98 7.75 -13.55
C ILE A 647 29.86 8.07 -12.57
N ASP A 648 29.62 9.35 -12.29
CA ASP A 648 28.56 9.79 -11.38
C ASP A 648 27.18 9.34 -11.86
N THR A 649 26.90 9.45 -13.16
CA THR A 649 25.66 8.94 -13.77
C THR A 649 25.49 7.44 -13.55
N PHE A 650 26.55 6.64 -13.75
CA PHE A 650 26.50 5.19 -13.52
C PHE A 650 26.32 4.84 -12.05
N LEU A 651 27.04 5.51 -11.14
CA LEU A 651 26.90 5.25 -9.71
C LEU A 651 25.50 5.64 -9.22
N CYS A 652 24.95 6.75 -9.69
CA CYS A 652 23.57 7.14 -9.44
C CYS A 652 22.57 6.08 -9.95
N ALA A 653 22.78 5.55 -11.16
CA ALA A 653 21.96 4.48 -11.70
C ALA A 653 22.04 3.18 -10.87
N LEU A 654 23.25 2.76 -10.46
CA LEU A 654 23.45 1.57 -9.62
C LEU A 654 22.77 1.73 -8.24
N ASN A 655 22.92 2.90 -7.61
CA ASN A 655 22.20 3.24 -6.37
C ASN A 655 20.69 3.20 -6.60
N GLY A 656 20.19 3.74 -7.72
CA GLY A 656 18.77 3.71 -8.09
C GLY A 656 18.23 2.28 -8.27
N ILE A 657 18.98 1.38 -8.91
CA ILE A 657 18.60 -0.03 -9.06
C ILE A 657 18.53 -0.72 -7.68
N HIS A 658 19.49 -0.43 -6.81
CA HIS A 658 19.46 -0.95 -5.43
C HIS A 658 18.24 -0.42 -4.65
N SER A 659 18.00 0.90 -4.69
CA SER A 659 16.82 1.53 -4.09
C SER A 659 15.52 0.94 -4.63
N ALA A 660 15.42 0.68 -5.93
CA ALA A 660 14.26 0.02 -6.53
C ALA A 660 14.02 -1.39 -5.97
N SER A 661 15.09 -2.17 -5.80
CA SER A 661 14.99 -3.49 -5.14
C SER A 661 14.51 -3.37 -3.69
N SER A 662 15.04 -2.40 -2.94
CA SER A 662 14.67 -2.12 -1.55
C SER A 662 13.21 -1.65 -1.43
N ALA A 663 12.76 -0.77 -2.33
CA ALA A 663 11.39 -0.29 -2.42
C ALA A 663 10.40 -1.44 -2.63
N CYS A 664 10.68 -2.35 -3.58
CA CYS A 664 9.90 -3.57 -3.78
C CYS A 664 9.80 -4.42 -2.50
N ARG A 665 10.90 -4.58 -1.74
CA ARG A 665 10.89 -5.31 -0.46
C ARG A 665 10.08 -4.59 0.61
N SER A 666 10.19 -3.26 0.68
CA SER A 666 9.39 -2.44 1.60
C SER A 666 7.90 -2.57 1.30
N LEU A 667 7.51 -2.59 0.03
CA LEU A 667 6.12 -2.80 -0.40
C LEU A 667 5.64 -4.22 -0.04
N VAL A 668 6.47 -5.25 -0.27
CA VAL A 668 6.18 -6.62 0.18
C VAL A 668 5.97 -6.68 1.69
N SER A 669 6.82 -6.04 2.48
CA SER A 669 6.67 -5.97 3.94
C SER A 669 5.37 -5.28 4.35
N PHE A 670 4.94 -4.24 3.62
CA PHE A 670 3.66 -3.59 3.87
C PHE A 670 2.49 -4.52 3.55
N LEU A 671 2.51 -5.20 2.39
CA LEU A 671 1.48 -6.18 2.04
C LEU A 671 1.43 -7.33 3.05
N ASP A 672 2.58 -7.81 3.54
CA ASP A 672 2.65 -8.80 4.62
C ASP A 672 1.95 -8.29 5.89
N SER A 673 2.12 -7.02 6.25
CA SER A 673 1.41 -6.43 7.41
C SER A 673 -0.11 -6.37 7.25
N LEU A 674 -0.62 -6.28 6.02
CA LEU A 674 -2.06 -6.33 5.74
C LEU A 674 -2.62 -7.76 5.73
N LEU A 675 -1.77 -8.75 5.46
CA LEU A 675 -2.14 -10.17 5.40
C LEU A 675 -2.13 -10.85 6.77
N VAL A 676 -1.38 -10.31 7.74
CA VAL A 676 -1.39 -10.82 9.12
C VAL A 676 -2.78 -10.55 9.70
N PRO A 677 -3.57 -11.60 10.02
CA PRO A 677 -4.84 -11.39 10.71
C PRO A 677 -4.53 -10.67 12.03
N SER A 678 -5.28 -9.62 12.35
CA SER A 678 -5.17 -8.91 13.62
C SER A 678 -5.59 -9.86 14.76
N GLU A 679 -4.66 -10.67 15.23
CA GLU A 679 -4.87 -11.63 16.33
C GLU A 679 -5.14 -10.92 17.68
N GLU A 680 -5.02 -9.59 17.74
CA GLU A 680 -5.05 -8.80 18.98
C GLU A 680 -6.44 -8.40 19.50
N GLU A 681 -7.56 -8.74 18.84
CA GLU A 681 -8.90 -8.27 19.28
C GLU A 681 -9.81 -9.29 19.99
N GLY A 682 -9.33 -10.43 20.51
CA GLY A 682 -10.25 -11.30 21.26
C GLY A 682 -9.69 -12.57 21.89
N GLU A 683 -8.72 -12.43 22.80
CA GLU A 683 -8.38 -13.50 23.74
C GLU A 683 -9.34 -13.48 24.96
N GLU A 684 -10.65 -13.66 24.75
CA GLU A 684 -11.58 -13.98 25.84
C GLU A 684 -12.64 -15.01 25.41
N THR A 685 -12.34 -16.26 25.75
CA THR A 685 -13.28 -17.36 26.05
C THR A 685 -14.34 -17.73 25.00
N SER A 686 -13.99 -18.67 24.11
CA SER A 686 -14.58 -20.02 24.06
C SER A 686 -14.29 -20.68 22.72
N ALA A 687 -13.71 -21.89 22.78
CA ALA A 687 -13.40 -22.72 21.64
C ALA A 687 -14.61 -22.95 20.71
N THR A 688 -14.56 -22.48 19.47
CA THR A 688 -15.38 -23.04 18.38
C THR A 688 -14.66 -22.94 17.03
N THR A 689 -14.30 -24.11 16.54
CA THR A 689 -13.45 -24.48 15.40
C THR A 689 -14.08 -24.25 14.01
N TRP A 690 -14.67 -23.09 13.68
CA TRP A 690 -15.52 -22.97 12.46
C TRP A 690 -15.39 -21.72 11.56
N THR A 691 -14.27 -21.00 11.53
CA THR A 691 -14.10 -19.85 10.58
C THR A 691 -12.92 -19.93 9.59
N THR A 692 -12.23 -21.07 9.47
CA THR A 692 -11.06 -21.22 8.58
C THR A 692 -11.37 -21.27 7.07
N ARG A 693 -12.63 -21.12 6.63
CA ARG A 693 -13.01 -21.38 5.22
C ARG A 693 -13.35 -20.14 4.37
N LYS A 694 -13.55 -18.95 4.94
CA LYS A 694 -13.88 -17.73 4.17
C LYS A 694 -12.70 -16.78 3.90
N THR A 695 -11.51 -17.07 4.42
CA THR A 695 -10.28 -16.32 4.11
C THR A 695 -9.61 -16.78 2.80
N SER A 696 -10.01 -17.91 2.22
CA SER A 696 -9.33 -18.57 1.08
C SER A 696 -9.32 -17.74 -0.22
N HIS A 697 -10.32 -16.89 -0.49
CA HIS A 697 -10.35 -16.05 -1.70
C HIS A 697 -9.92 -14.60 -1.45
N ARG A 698 -9.87 -14.15 -0.19
CA ARG A 698 -9.51 -12.77 0.18
C ARG A 698 -8.07 -12.39 -0.19
N SER A 699 -7.22 -13.38 -0.47
CA SER A 699 -5.76 -13.19 -0.55
C SER A 699 -5.16 -13.37 -1.95
N SER A 700 -5.92 -13.75 -2.97
CA SER A 700 -5.29 -14.19 -4.23
C SER A 700 -4.57 -13.06 -4.97
N MET A 701 -5.18 -11.89 -5.13
CA MET A 701 -4.54 -10.78 -5.85
C MET A 701 -3.46 -10.09 -5.03
N VAL A 702 -3.67 -9.96 -3.71
CA VAL A 702 -2.67 -9.39 -2.80
C VAL A 702 -1.42 -10.29 -2.73
N HIS A 703 -1.60 -11.61 -2.64
CA HIS A 703 -0.48 -12.55 -2.72
C HIS A 703 0.20 -12.54 -4.08
N LEU A 704 -0.56 -12.46 -5.19
CA LEU A 704 0.02 -12.36 -6.52
C LEU A 704 0.91 -11.11 -6.63
N ALA A 705 0.39 -9.94 -6.28
CA ALA A 705 1.15 -8.68 -6.30
C ALA A 705 2.39 -8.75 -5.40
N ARG A 706 2.27 -9.35 -4.22
CA ARG A 706 3.38 -9.59 -3.30
C ARG A 706 4.46 -10.48 -3.92
N GLU A 707 4.08 -11.60 -4.54
CA GLU A 707 5.02 -12.51 -5.21
C GLU A 707 5.70 -11.84 -6.41
N GLU A 708 4.94 -11.05 -7.19
CA GLU A 708 5.46 -10.26 -8.30
C GLU A 708 6.49 -9.22 -7.81
N LEU A 709 6.18 -8.43 -6.79
CA LEU A 709 7.11 -7.45 -6.21
C LEU A 709 8.36 -8.12 -5.64
N PHE A 710 8.21 -9.27 -4.98
CA PHE A 710 9.36 -10.04 -4.50
C PHE A 710 10.23 -10.54 -5.66
N ARG A 711 9.61 -11.04 -6.73
CA ARG A 711 10.31 -11.43 -7.96
C ARG A 711 11.04 -10.24 -8.57
N PHE A 712 10.38 -9.09 -8.74
CA PHE A 712 11.00 -7.88 -9.28
C PHE A 712 12.15 -7.38 -8.41
N SER A 713 12.05 -7.43 -7.08
CA SER A 713 13.18 -7.14 -6.19
C SER A 713 14.43 -7.97 -6.54
N ASN A 714 14.26 -9.27 -6.78
CA ASN A 714 15.36 -10.15 -7.18
C ASN A 714 15.85 -9.85 -8.59
N THR A 715 14.95 -9.53 -9.53
CA THR A 715 15.34 -9.11 -10.88
C THR A 715 16.17 -7.82 -10.87
N TYR A 716 15.81 -6.83 -10.05
CA TYR A 716 16.62 -5.61 -9.87
C TYR A 716 18.00 -5.92 -9.28
N LEU A 717 18.13 -6.88 -8.37
CA LEU A 717 19.45 -7.30 -7.86
C LEU A 717 20.30 -8.00 -8.93
N GLN A 718 19.69 -8.83 -9.77
CA GLN A 718 20.38 -9.43 -10.92
C GLN A 718 20.80 -8.36 -11.93
N LEU A 719 19.94 -7.36 -12.17
CA LEU A 719 20.27 -6.22 -13.02
C LEU A 719 21.43 -5.40 -12.44
N LEU A 720 21.42 -5.13 -11.12
CA LEU A 720 22.47 -4.42 -10.42
C LEU A 720 23.83 -5.12 -10.60
N ASP A 721 23.85 -6.43 -10.40
CA ASP A 721 25.05 -7.24 -10.57
C ASP A 721 25.57 -7.24 -12.02
N ASN A 722 24.69 -7.39 -13.00
CA ASN A 722 25.04 -7.31 -14.42
C ASN A 722 25.59 -5.92 -14.81
N GLN A 723 24.97 -4.85 -14.31
CA GLN A 723 25.42 -3.47 -14.55
C GLN A 723 26.75 -3.20 -13.85
N ALA A 724 26.96 -3.72 -12.65
CA ALA A 724 28.25 -3.61 -11.95
C ALA A 724 29.38 -4.29 -12.75
N VAL A 725 29.14 -5.47 -13.34
CA VAL A 725 30.12 -6.11 -14.24
C VAL A 725 30.46 -5.22 -15.43
N GLN A 726 29.44 -4.60 -16.06
CA GLN A 726 29.66 -3.69 -17.20
C GLN A 726 30.45 -2.44 -16.80
N VAL A 727 30.09 -1.81 -15.67
CA VAL A 727 30.79 -0.64 -15.12
C VAL A 727 32.24 -0.97 -14.79
N VAL A 728 32.50 -2.12 -14.15
CA VAL A 728 33.88 -2.55 -13.86
C VAL A 728 34.66 -2.80 -15.16
N ALA A 729 34.09 -3.52 -16.14
CA ALA A 729 34.75 -3.74 -17.42
C ALA A 729 35.03 -2.43 -18.17
N GLU A 730 34.11 -1.47 -18.12
CA GLU A 730 34.23 -0.19 -18.81
C GLU A 730 35.29 0.72 -18.18
N PHE A 731 35.32 0.86 -16.85
CA PHE A 731 36.18 1.82 -16.17
C PHE A 731 37.49 1.23 -15.64
N CYS A 732 37.49 -0.06 -15.27
CA CYS A 732 38.71 -0.76 -14.84
C CYS A 732 39.44 -1.40 -16.03
N GLY A 733 38.75 -1.61 -17.15
CA GLY A 733 39.24 -2.29 -18.35
C GLY A 733 38.94 -3.79 -18.35
N SER A 734 38.84 -4.35 -19.55
CA SER A 734 38.75 -5.78 -19.79
C SER A 734 40.14 -6.42 -19.84
N TRP A 735 40.23 -7.70 -19.51
CA TRP A 735 41.45 -8.48 -19.68
C TRP A 735 41.85 -8.62 -21.17
N GLN A 736 40.93 -8.42 -22.11
CA GLN A 736 41.21 -8.46 -23.55
C GLN A 736 41.75 -7.15 -24.11
N ASP A 737 41.71 -6.07 -23.33
CA ASP A 737 42.08 -4.75 -23.82
C ASP A 737 43.60 -4.61 -23.99
N ALA A 738 44.01 -3.88 -25.02
CA ALA A 738 45.41 -3.57 -25.24
C ALA A 738 45.94 -2.68 -24.10
N PRO A 739 47.21 -2.85 -23.68
CA PRO A 739 47.79 -2.05 -22.62
C PRO A 739 48.00 -0.60 -23.08
N VAL A 740 47.03 0.26 -22.79
CA VAL A 740 47.12 1.70 -23.05
C VAL A 740 47.48 2.40 -21.74
N TYR A 741 48.74 2.81 -21.61
CA TYR A 741 49.28 3.52 -20.43
C TYR A 741 48.68 4.92 -20.19
N LYS A 742 47.81 5.38 -21.09
CA LYS A 742 47.08 6.66 -20.99
C LYS A 742 45.61 6.35 -20.80
N GLY A 743 45.18 6.08 -19.57
CA GLY A 743 43.77 5.79 -19.30
C GLY A 743 43.48 5.53 -17.83
N SER A 744 42.20 5.66 -17.48
CA SER A 744 41.59 5.41 -16.17
C SER A 744 41.49 3.92 -15.79
N ALA A 745 41.80 3.03 -16.72
CA ALA A 745 41.65 1.59 -16.60
C ALA A 745 42.95 0.93 -16.10
N PHE A 746 42.89 0.28 -14.93
CA PHE A 746 44.06 -0.35 -14.32
C PHE A 746 44.30 -1.79 -14.77
N VAL A 747 43.28 -2.53 -15.23
CA VAL A 747 43.40 -3.95 -15.59
C VAL A 747 44.44 -4.18 -16.70
N PRO A 748 44.46 -3.42 -17.81
CA PRO A 748 45.47 -3.61 -18.86
C PRO A 748 46.88 -3.21 -18.42
N VAL A 749 47.00 -2.24 -17.51
CA VAL A 749 48.28 -1.79 -16.94
C VAL A 749 48.87 -2.87 -16.04
N LEU A 750 48.04 -3.43 -15.14
CA LEU A 750 48.42 -4.55 -14.30
C LEU A 750 48.77 -5.79 -15.14
N ARG A 751 47.98 -6.09 -16.18
CA ARG A 751 48.27 -7.19 -17.11
C ARG A 751 49.66 -7.05 -17.71
N TYR A 752 49.96 -5.89 -18.28
CA TYR A 752 51.24 -5.61 -18.90
C TYR A 752 52.41 -5.72 -17.92
N TYR A 753 52.24 -5.25 -16.69
CA TYR A 753 53.23 -5.42 -15.63
C TYR A 753 53.45 -6.90 -15.31
N LEU A 754 52.37 -7.60 -14.93
CA LEU A 754 52.41 -9.00 -14.48
C LEU A 754 52.92 -9.95 -15.57
N GLU A 755 52.61 -9.70 -16.86
CA GLU A 755 53.14 -10.48 -17.99
C GLU A 755 54.65 -10.32 -18.16
N ARG A 756 55.23 -9.17 -17.80
CA ARG A 756 56.66 -8.88 -17.94
C ARG A 756 57.47 -9.13 -16.67
N GLU A 757 56.81 -9.23 -15.52
CA GLU A 757 57.47 -9.49 -14.25
C GLU A 757 58.14 -10.87 -14.25
N SER A 758 59.38 -10.93 -13.75
CA SER A 758 60.16 -12.16 -13.63
C SER A 758 60.13 -12.67 -12.20
N TYR A 759 59.69 -13.92 -12.01
CA TYR A 759 59.70 -14.62 -10.73
C TYR A 759 60.86 -15.64 -10.62
N ASP A 760 61.75 -15.66 -11.61
CA ASP A 760 63.01 -16.42 -11.61
C ASP A 760 64.10 -15.57 -10.94
N LEU A 761 64.09 -15.54 -9.60
CA LEU A 761 65.01 -14.76 -8.78
C LEU A 761 66.02 -15.71 -8.11
N SER A 762 67.30 -15.53 -8.42
CA SER A 762 68.37 -16.43 -7.99
C SER A 762 68.90 -16.12 -6.58
N SER A 763 68.66 -14.92 -6.08
CA SER A 763 69.24 -14.45 -4.81
C SER A 763 68.30 -13.56 -4.01
N ALA A 764 68.56 -13.47 -2.70
CA ALA A 764 67.85 -12.53 -1.82
C ALA A 764 68.09 -11.06 -2.19
N GLU A 765 69.24 -10.72 -2.80
CA GLU A 765 69.53 -9.36 -3.28
C GLU A 765 68.60 -8.97 -4.43
N GLU A 766 68.37 -9.89 -5.37
CA GLU A 766 67.40 -9.69 -6.46
C GLU A 766 65.98 -9.53 -5.90
N LEU A 767 65.58 -10.36 -4.93
CA LEU A 767 64.30 -10.18 -4.24
C LEU A 767 64.21 -8.80 -3.59
N ALA A 768 65.23 -8.35 -2.84
CA ALA A 768 65.21 -7.04 -2.18
C ALA A 768 65.00 -5.89 -3.17
N THR A 769 65.58 -5.98 -4.38
CA THR A 769 65.36 -4.98 -5.44
C THR A 769 63.97 -5.07 -6.08
N SER A 770 63.45 -6.28 -6.27
CA SER A 770 62.13 -6.49 -6.85
C SER A 770 61.01 -6.19 -5.85
N GLU A 771 61.19 -6.47 -4.56
CA GLU A 771 60.18 -6.20 -3.55
C GLU A 771 60.18 -4.76 -3.03
N ASP A 772 61.04 -3.88 -3.57
CA ASP A 772 61.09 -2.47 -3.18
C ASP A 772 59.70 -1.83 -3.16
N ASP A 773 59.33 -1.29 -1.99
CA ASP A 773 57.96 -0.79 -1.76
C ASP A 773 57.62 0.39 -2.68
N ALA A 774 58.61 1.23 -3.04
CA ALA A 774 58.38 2.34 -3.95
C ALA A 774 58.13 1.85 -5.39
N ARG A 775 58.84 0.81 -5.83
CA ARG A 775 58.59 0.13 -7.10
C ARG A 775 57.20 -0.50 -7.14
N LEU A 776 56.86 -1.35 -6.16
CA LEU A 776 55.57 -2.04 -6.11
C LEU A 776 54.41 -1.05 -5.97
N HIS A 777 54.57 0.00 -5.17
CA HIS A 777 53.58 1.06 -5.08
C HIS A 777 53.33 1.72 -6.44
N ARG A 778 54.39 2.12 -7.15
CA ARG A 778 54.27 2.78 -8.46
C ARG A 778 53.68 1.88 -9.54
N LEU A 779 54.00 0.58 -9.54
CA LEU A 779 53.61 -0.33 -10.63
C LEU A 779 52.29 -1.05 -10.36
N LEU A 780 51.99 -1.38 -9.10
CA LEU A 780 50.77 -2.09 -8.71
C LEU A 780 49.72 -1.18 -8.10
N LEU A 781 50.07 -0.33 -7.13
CA LEU A 781 49.06 0.43 -6.38
C LEU A 781 48.65 1.72 -7.08
N GLN A 782 49.59 2.43 -7.70
CA GLN A 782 49.32 3.69 -8.40
C GLN A 782 48.25 3.54 -9.49
N PRO A 783 48.24 2.50 -10.34
CA PRO A 783 47.15 2.30 -11.30
C PRO A 783 45.76 2.18 -10.66
N LEU A 784 45.65 1.50 -9.51
CA LEU A 784 44.37 1.44 -8.78
C LEU A 784 44.05 2.78 -8.10
N GLN A 785 45.05 3.53 -7.63
CA GLN A 785 44.84 4.86 -7.06
C GLN A 785 44.38 5.88 -8.10
N ASP A 786 44.88 5.78 -9.33
CA ASP A 786 44.56 6.66 -10.45
C ASP A 786 43.22 6.30 -11.12
N CYS A 787 42.62 5.16 -10.76
CA CYS A 787 41.33 4.75 -11.29
C CYS A 787 40.21 5.64 -10.73
N TYR A 788 39.59 6.45 -11.60
CA TYR A 788 38.52 7.38 -11.22
C TYR A 788 37.34 6.68 -10.55
N LEU A 789 36.95 5.48 -11.00
CA LEU A 789 35.84 4.73 -10.39
C LEU A 789 36.11 4.45 -8.90
N LEU A 790 37.31 3.96 -8.58
CA LEU A 790 37.72 3.64 -7.20
C LEU A 790 37.77 4.88 -6.29
N GLN A 791 38.01 6.06 -6.87
CA GLN A 791 38.01 7.32 -6.13
C GLN A 791 36.60 7.81 -5.77
N GLN A 792 35.55 7.33 -6.45
CA GLN A 792 34.15 7.73 -6.23
C GLN A 792 33.35 6.76 -5.35
N PHE A 793 34.02 5.83 -4.66
CA PHE A 793 33.38 4.82 -3.80
C PHE A 793 32.64 5.39 -2.58
N ASP A 794 32.82 6.67 -2.27
CA ASP A 794 32.05 7.41 -1.26
C ASP A 794 30.64 7.78 -1.74
N LYS A 795 30.38 7.75 -3.05
CA LYS A 795 29.06 8.00 -3.66
C LYS A 795 28.18 6.75 -3.77
N CYS A 796 28.72 5.58 -3.48
CA CYS A 796 27.98 4.32 -3.57
C CYS A 796 27.23 4.04 -2.27
N ASP A 797 26.00 3.55 -2.40
CA ASP A 797 25.35 2.84 -1.28
C ASP A 797 26.20 1.63 -0.85
N TRP A 798 26.09 1.23 0.41
CA TRP A 798 26.91 0.16 0.97
C TRP A 798 26.76 -1.16 0.21
N ASP A 799 25.54 -1.54 -0.15
CA ASP A 799 25.29 -2.80 -0.83
C ASP A 799 25.78 -2.75 -2.29
N VAL A 800 25.66 -1.58 -2.94
CA VAL A 800 26.24 -1.33 -4.27
C VAL A 800 27.77 -1.41 -4.23
N LEU A 801 28.38 -0.82 -3.20
CA LEU A 801 29.82 -0.85 -2.98
C LEU A 801 30.32 -2.29 -2.77
N GLN A 802 29.58 -3.13 -2.05
CA GLN A 802 29.91 -4.54 -1.87
C GLN A 802 29.92 -5.31 -3.19
N ILE A 803 28.93 -5.08 -4.04
CA ILE A 803 28.83 -5.73 -5.36
C ILE A 803 29.99 -5.27 -6.27
N LEU A 804 30.23 -3.95 -6.36
CA LEU A 804 31.36 -3.42 -7.13
C LEU A 804 32.70 -3.95 -6.63
N TYR A 805 32.89 -4.01 -5.31
CA TYR A 805 34.07 -4.60 -4.70
C TYR A 805 34.26 -6.07 -5.11
N GLY A 806 33.20 -6.88 -5.00
CA GLY A 806 33.23 -8.28 -5.38
C GLY A 806 33.66 -8.47 -6.83
N ARG A 807 33.08 -7.68 -7.75
CA ARG A 807 33.41 -7.73 -9.19
C ARG A 807 34.81 -7.25 -9.51
N ILE A 808 35.32 -6.24 -8.79
CA ILE A 808 36.71 -5.80 -8.93
C ILE A 808 37.68 -6.86 -8.41
N ALA A 809 37.42 -7.45 -7.24
CA ALA A 809 38.23 -8.52 -6.67
C ALA A 809 38.26 -9.73 -7.60
N GLU A 810 37.11 -10.15 -8.13
CA GLU A 810 36.99 -11.23 -9.12
C GLU A 810 37.80 -10.93 -10.38
N THR A 811 37.70 -9.70 -10.93
CA THR A 811 38.44 -9.28 -12.12
C THR A 811 39.96 -9.34 -11.88
N VAL A 812 40.43 -8.86 -10.72
CA VAL A 812 41.85 -8.91 -10.35
C VAL A 812 42.30 -10.36 -10.16
N VAL A 813 41.53 -11.18 -9.47
CA VAL A 813 41.84 -12.60 -9.25
C VAL A 813 41.92 -13.34 -10.58
N HIS A 814 40.95 -13.14 -11.47
CA HIS A 814 40.99 -13.70 -12.82
C HIS A 814 42.20 -13.24 -13.61
N LEU A 815 42.59 -11.96 -13.50
CA LEU A 815 43.79 -11.44 -14.15
C LEU A 815 45.06 -12.19 -13.68
N PHE A 816 45.23 -12.38 -12.37
CA PHE A 816 46.36 -13.14 -11.84
C PHE A 816 46.35 -14.59 -12.33
N LEU A 817 45.21 -15.26 -12.24
CA LEU A 817 45.09 -16.66 -12.66
C LEU A 817 45.33 -16.83 -14.17
N ASP A 818 44.83 -15.92 -15.01
CA ASP A 818 45.06 -15.93 -16.47
C ASP A 818 46.56 -15.84 -16.79
N ILE A 819 47.27 -14.95 -16.11
CA ILE A 819 48.71 -14.75 -16.35
C ILE A 819 49.53 -15.94 -15.83
N LEU A 820 49.14 -16.56 -14.72
CA LEU A 820 49.85 -17.70 -14.17
C LEU A 820 49.63 -18.97 -15.00
N LEU A 821 48.41 -19.22 -15.46
CA LEU A 821 48.01 -20.48 -16.08
C LEU A 821 48.05 -20.46 -17.62
N TYR A 822 47.72 -19.32 -18.24
CA TYR A 822 47.45 -19.24 -19.67
C TYR A 822 48.33 -18.23 -20.43
N SER A 823 49.30 -17.59 -19.76
CA SER A 823 50.20 -16.65 -20.43
C SER A 823 51.02 -17.32 -21.53
N THR A 824 51.20 -16.59 -22.64
CA THR A 824 52.03 -17.03 -23.78
C THR A 824 53.49 -17.27 -23.40
N LEU A 825 53.98 -16.58 -22.37
CA LEU A 825 55.30 -16.77 -21.78
C LEU A 825 55.13 -17.47 -20.44
N PRO A 826 55.42 -18.79 -20.35
CA PRO A 826 55.20 -19.54 -19.13
C PRO A 826 56.05 -18.94 -18.01
N LYS A 827 55.37 -18.59 -16.91
CA LYS A 827 56.03 -18.07 -15.72
C LYS A 827 56.85 -19.15 -15.04
N ARG A 828 57.98 -18.76 -14.46
CA ARG A 828 58.87 -19.65 -13.71
C ARG A 828 59.08 -19.06 -12.34
N PHE A 829 58.92 -19.89 -11.31
CA PHE A 829 58.99 -19.50 -9.92
C PHE A 829 60.14 -20.21 -9.22
N THR A 830 60.91 -19.39 -8.51
CA THR A 830 61.80 -19.81 -7.42
C THR A 830 61.08 -19.57 -6.09
N VAL A 831 61.64 -20.06 -4.98
CA VAL A 831 61.13 -19.73 -3.63
C VAL A 831 61.02 -18.21 -3.42
N TRP A 832 62.04 -17.45 -3.86
CA TRP A 832 62.05 -15.99 -3.77
C TRP A 832 60.99 -15.34 -4.67
N GLY A 833 60.78 -15.86 -5.88
CA GLY A 833 59.73 -15.39 -6.78
C GLY A 833 58.31 -15.60 -6.23
N SER A 834 58.07 -16.72 -5.55
CA SER A 834 56.78 -16.99 -4.91
C SER A 834 56.50 -16.03 -3.76
N LEU A 835 57.52 -15.70 -2.96
CA LEU A 835 57.41 -14.67 -1.91
C LEU A 835 57.13 -13.28 -2.48
N LEU A 836 57.72 -12.94 -3.63
CA LEU A 836 57.40 -11.69 -4.34
C LEU A 836 55.93 -11.67 -4.76
N LEU A 837 55.43 -12.69 -5.47
CA LEU A 837 54.03 -12.78 -5.88
C LEU A 837 53.08 -12.70 -4.67
N SER A 838 53.41 -13.39 -3.58
CA SER A 838 52.67 -13.34 -2.32
C SER A 838 52.58 -11.93 -1.74
N LYS A 839 53.67 -11.17 -1.79
CA LYS A 839 53.67 -9.75 -1.39
C LYS A 839 52.79 -8.91 -2.32
N GLU A 840 52.90 -9.09 -3.63
CA GLU A 840 52.12 -8.35 -4.63
C GLU A 840 50.61 -8.59 -4.49
N VAL A 841 50.17 -9.85 -4.37
CA VAL A 841 48.78 -10.22 -4.15
C VAL A 841 48.25 -9.61 -2.85
N ARG A 842 49.02 -9.74 -1.75
CA ARG A 842 48.64 -9.13 -0.45
C ARG A 842 48.56 -7.61 -0.53
N LEU A 843 49.44 -6.94 -1.27
CA LEU A 843 49.41 -5.49 -1.42
C LEU A 843 48.12 -5.03 -2.10
N ILE A 844 47.75 -5.67 -3.22
CA ILE A 844 46.52 -5.33 -3.94
C ILE A 844 45.30 -5.68 -3.11
N GLN A 845 45.22 -6.89 -2.55
CA GLN A 845 44.12 -7.32 -1.69
C GLN A 845 43.89 -6.34 -0.54
N ASN A 846 44.95 -5.98 0.20
CA ASN A 846 44.86 -5.02 1.30
C ASN A 846 44.43 -3.64 0.81
N TYR A 847 44.89 -3.20 -0.36
CA TYR A 847 44.51 -1.91 -0.91
C TYR A 847 43.02 -1.86 -1.26
N VAL A 848 42.51 -2.84 -2.01
CA VAL A 848 41.09 -2.89 -2.40
C VAL A 848 40.20 -3.05 -1.16
N GLN A 849 40.58 -3.87 -0.18
CA GLN A 849 39.86 -3.97 1.10
C GLN A 849 39.82 -2.64 1.87
N ARG A 850 40.93 -1.90 1.90
CA ARG A 850 41.00 -0.59 2.58
C ARG A 850 40.10 0.45 1.93
N LEU A 851 39.91 0.40 0.60
CA LEU A 851 38.99 1.30 -0.08
C LEU A 851 37.55 1.13 0.45
N VAL A 852 37.08 -0.11 0.57
CA VAL A 852 35.75 -0.43 1.10
C VAL A 852 35.61 -0.05 2.59
N GLN A 853 36.67 -0.26 3.39
CA GLN A 853 36.71 0.13 4.80
C GLN A 853 36.70 1.67 4.98
N ARG A 854 37.28 2.41 4.04
CA ARG A 854 37.29 3.87 4.08
C ARG A 854 35.88 4.43 3.83
N SER A 855 35.17 3.91 2.84
CA SER A 855 33.80 4.37 2.54
C SER A 855 32.83 4.09 3.71
N THR A 856 32.97 2.95 4.39
CA THR A 856 32.12 2.63 5.57
C THR A 856 32.39 3.52 6.77
N SER A 857 33.66 3.83 7.02
CA SER A 857 34.02 4.66 8.18
C SER A 857 33.63 6.12 8.00
N ALA A 858 33.57 6.63 6.76
CA ALA A 858 33.15 7.99 6.47
C ALA A 858 31.67 8.26 6.79
N GLY A 859 30.77 7.28 6.56
CA GLY A 859 29.33 7.45 6.82
C GLY A 859 28.94 7.52 8.30
N LEU A 860 29.76 6.96 9.21
CA LEU A 860 29.44 6.84 10.63
C LEU A 860 29.79 8.09 11.47
N HIS A 861 30.53 9.05 10.93
CA HIS A 861 30.97 10.25 11.69
C HIS A 861 30.21 11.53 11.34
N GLY A 862 29.29 11.50 10.36
CA GLY A 862 28.51 12.67 9.92
C GLY A 862 27.13 12.86 10.56
N GLY A 863 26.54 11.82 11.16
CA GLY A 863 25.18 11.87 11.72
C GLY A 863 25.15 12.19 13.22
N GLY A 864 25.32 13.46 13.58
CA GLY A 864 25.10 13.92 14.95
C GLY A 864 23.62 13.89 15.34
N GLY A 865 23.28 13.20 16.43
CA GLY A 865 22.06 13.45 17.20
C GLY A 865 20.85 12.57 16.84
N GLY A 866 20.77 11.39 17.44
CA GLY A 866 19.57 10.56 17.40
C GLY A 866 19.69 9.38 18.34
N GLY A 867 19.56 9.63 19.65
CA GLY A 867 19.50 8.57 20.65
C GLY A 867 18.30 7.66 20.42
N GLY A 868 18.56 6.45 19.94
CA GLY A 868 17.54 5.43 19.69
C GLY A 868 18.09 4.06 20.04
N THR A 869 17.54 3.50 21.11
CA THR A 869 17.94 2.29 21.81
C THR A 869 17.82 1.00 20.97
N ASN A 870 18.74 0.05 21.26
CA ASN A 870 18.66 -1.41 21.09
C ASN A 870 19.49 -2.09 19.98
N ASN A 871 20.78 -2.29 20.28
CA ASN A 871 21.39 -3.63 20.44
C ASN A 871 21.26 -4.70 19.34
N LYS A 872 21.13 -4.35 18.05
CA LYS A 872 21.58 -5.26 16.97
C LYS A 872 23.08 -5.05 16.76
N LYS A 873 23.91 -5.85 17.45
CA LYS A 873 25.29 -6.12 17.03
C LYS A 873 25.23 -6.44 15.54
N SER A 874 25.80 -5.62 14.67
CA SER A 874 26.04 -5.94 13.26
C SER A 874 27.23 -6.91 13.19
N PRO A 875 27.02 -8.22 13.10
CA PRO A 875 28.07 -9.22 13.14
C PRO A 875 28.21 -9.77 11.72
N GLY A 876 28.90 -9.06 10.82
CA GLY A 876 28.97 -9.55 9.44
C GLY A 876 29.96 -8.88 8.49
N THR A 877 30.43 -7.67 8.79
CA THR A 877 31.09 -6.80 7.78
C THR A 877 32.46 -7.26 7.28
N VAL A 878 33.06 -8.31 7.86
CA VAL A 878 34.43 -8.76 7.51
C VAL A 878 34.45 -10.09 6.75
N SER A 879 33.37 -10.89 6.79
CA SER A 879 33.41 -12.27 6.26
C SER A 879 33.29 -12.37 4.73
N MET A 880 32.72 -11.37 4.04
CA MET A 880 32.46 -11.46 2.60
C MET A 880 33.70 -11.29 1.71
N SER A 881 34.81 -10.79 2.26
CA SER A 881 36.02 -10.58 1.46
C SER A 881 36.85 -11.84 1.24
N VAL A 882 36.77 -12.88 2.06
CA VAL A 882 37.78 -13.95 1.99
C VAL A 882 37.54 -14.87 0.79
N SER A 883 36.28 -15.17 0.46
CA SER A 883 35.91 -16.10 -0.61
C SER A 883 36.42 -15.69 -1.99
N HIS A 884 36.32 -14.40 -2.34
CA HIS A 884 36.76 -13.88 -3.64
C HIS A 884 38.27 -14.09 -3.87
N TRP A 885 39.07 -13.99 -2.81
CA TRP A 885 40.53 -14.12 -2.87
C TRP A 885 41.03 -15.53 -2.53
N GLU A 886 40.15 -16.43 -2.11
CA GLU A 886 40.53 -17.75 -1.59
C GLU A 886 41.29 -18.57 -2.63
N LYS A 887 40.78 -18.63 -3.87
CA LYS A 887 41.44 -19.36 -4.95
C LYS A 887 42.84 -18.82 -5.21
N LEU A 888 42.99 -17.50 -5.35
CA LEU A 888 44.32 -16.89 -5.56
C LEU A 888 45.25 -17.09 -4.36
N SER A 889 44.72 -17.04 -3.14
CA SER A 889 45.48 -17.30 -1.91
C SER A 889 46.00 -18.73 -1.88
N GLN A 890 45.17 -19.71 -2.28
CA GLN A 890 45.60 -21.10 -2.41
C GLN A 890 46.64 -21.29 -3.51
N VAL A 891 46.50 -20.58 -4.65
CA VAL A 891 47.53 -20.57 -5.71
C VAL A 891 48.86 -20.05 -5.18
N VAL A 892 48.86 -18.95 -4.43
CA VAL A 892 50.08 -18.43 -3.76
C VAL A 892 50.65 -19.48 -2.80
N THR A 893 49.81 -20.12 -1.97
CA THR A 893 50.25 -21.18 -1.06
C THR A 893 50.89 -22.36 -1.80
N ILE A 894 50.32 -22.80 -2.93
CA ILE A 894 50.91 -23.87 -3.78
C ILE A 894 52.30 -23.45 -4.27
N LEU A 895 52.42 -22.21 -4.74
CA LEU A 895 53.68 -21.66 -5.22
C LEU A 895 54.68 -21.41 -4.09
N GLU A 896 54.27 -21.30 -2.83
CA GLU A 896 55.15 -21.14 -1.65
C GLU A 896 55.56 -22.48 -0.99
N LEU A 897 55.03 -23.62 -1.42
CA LEU A 897 55.34 -24.92 -0.79
C LEU A 897 56.85 -25.22 -0.79
N GLU A 898 57.34 -25.83 0.29
CA GLU A 898 58.72 -26.33 0.32
C GLU A 898 58.87 -27.58 -0.53
N LYS A 899 57.85 -28.46 -0.54
CA LYS A 899 57.79 -29.68 -1.35
C LYS A 899 56.40 -29.89 -1.94
N PRO A 900 56.27 -30.51 -3.13
CA PRO A 900 54.95 -30.81 -3.71
C PRO A 900 54.04 -31.61 -2.76
N SER A 901 54.62 -32.52 -1.96
CA SER A 901 53.87 -33.40 -1.03
C SER A 901 53.14 -32.64 0.08
N ASP A 902 53.58 -31.42 0.41
CA ASP A 902 53.02 -30.63 1.48
C ASP A 902 51.61 -30.13 1.15
N TRP A 903 51.19 -30.18 -0.12
CA TRP A 903 49.83 -29.87 -0.52
C TRP A 903 48.78 -30.79 0.11
N SER A 904 49.16 -32.01 0.48
CA SER A 904 48.26 -32.98 1.14
C SER A 904 47.60 -32.44 2.43
N PHE A 905 48.24 -31.49 3.12
CA PHE A 905 47.67 -30.84 4.30
C PHE A 905 46.50 -29.89 3.99
N TYR A 906 46.42 -29.36 2.77
CA TYR A 906 45.43 -28.36 2.36
C TYR A 906 44.29 -28.94 1.51
N GLN A 907 44.37 -30.22 1.15
CA GLN A 907 43.43 -30.87 0.23
C GLN A 907 41.96 -30.72 0.65
N SER A 908 41.68 -30.87 1.95
CA SER A 908 40.30 -30.86 2.47
C SER A 908 39.55 -29.54 2.27
N THR A 909 40.27 -28.45 2.02
CA THR A 909 39.72 -27.11 1.80
C THR A 909 40.07 -26.56 0.41
N SER A 910 40.57 -27.39 -0.50
CA SER A 910 41.05 -26.93 -1.81
C SER A 910 39.90 -26.47 -2.70
N VAL A 911 40.03 -25.28 -3.28
CA VAL A 911 39.15 -24.77 -4.36
C VAL A 911 39.83 -24.86 -5.75
N VAL A 912 41.09 -25.30 -5.79
CA VAL A 912 41.89 -25.45 -7.01
C VAL A 912 41.66 -26.84 -7.60
N SER A 913 41.44 -26.92 -8.92
CA SER A 913 41.24 -28.20 -9.61
C SER A 913 42.54 -29.01 -9.69
N LEU A 914 42.45 -30.32 -9.94
CA LEU A 914 43.64 -31.17 -10.06
C LEU A 914 44.53 -30.76 -11.24
N GLU A 915 43.92 -30.35 -12.36
CA GLU A 915 44.62 -29.87 -13.55
C GLU A 915 45.33 -28.53 -13.27
N GLU A 916 44.64 -27.61 -12.59
CA GLU A 916 45.22 -26.33 -12.16
C GLU A 916 46.37 -26.58 -11.17
N LEU A 917 46.21 -27.48 -10.20
CA LEU A 917 47.26 -27.84 -9.25
C LEU A 917 48.51 -28.36 -9.96
N GLN A 918 48.34 -29.29 -10.92
CA GLN A 918 49.47 -29.81 -11.70
C GLN A 918 50.16 -28.68 -12.47
N ALA A 919 49.40 -27.82 -13.16
CA ALA A 919 49.95 -26.70 -13.92
C ALA A 919 50.72 -25.74 -13.00
N LEU A 920 50.17 -25.38 -11.83
CA LEU A 920 50.80 -24.49 -10.86
C LEU A 920 52.08 -25.08 -10.26
N LEU A 921 52.08 -26.36 -9.91
CA LEU A 921 53.29 -27.04 -9.41
C LEU A 921 54.40 -27.09 -10.48
N GLN A 922 54.05 -27.19 -11.76
CA GLN A 922 55.01 -27.15 -12.87
C GLN A 922 55.64 -25.77 -13.08
N LEU A 923 55.03 -24.69 -12.56
CA LEU A 923 55.63 -23.36 -12.61
C LEU A 923 56.85 -23.24 -11.68
N ARG A 924 57.00 -24.12 -10.68
CA ARG A 924 58.15 -24.14 -9.75
C ARG A 924 59.34 -24.88 -10.36
N MET A 925 60.46 -24.18 -10.49
CA MET A 925 61.66 -24.73 -11.14
C MET A 925 62.41 -25.77 -10.29
N ASP A 926 62.23 -25.72 -8.98
CA ASP A 926 62.87 -26.60 -8.00
C ASP A 926 62.07 -27.90 -7.77
N PHE A 927 60.88 -28.02 -8.36
CA PHE A 927 60.07 -29.23 -8.26
C PHE A 927 60.34 -30.18 -9.43
N SER A 928 60.64 -31.45 -9.13
CA SER A 928 60.82 -32.47 -10.16
C SER A 928 59.47 -32.95 -10.71
N ALA A 929 59.42 -33.23 -12.01
CA ALA A 929 58.22 -33.75 -12.67
C ALA A 929 57.69 -35.02 -11.98
N ASP A 930 58.59 -35.92 -11.54
CA ASP A 930 58.23 -37.15 -10.83
C ASP A 930 57.53 -36.87 -9.49
N ALA A 931 58.01 -35.87 -8.73
CA ALA A 931 57.40 -35.49 -7.45
C ALA A 931 56.02 -34.87 -7.67
N ILE A 932 55.86 -34.05 -8.71
CA ILE A 932 54.56 -33.48 -9.09
C ILE A 932 53.60 -34.61 -9.49
N SER A 933 54.02 -35.53 -10.36
CA SER A 933 53.19 -36.67 -10.79
C SER A 933 52.81 -37.59 -9.64
N ALA A 934 53.70 -37.82 -8.67
CA ALA A 934 53.39 -38.61 -7.47
C ALA A 934 52.28 -37.96 -6.62
N VAL A 935 52.32 -36.65 -6.45
CA VAL A 935 51.30 -35.91 -5.69
C VAL A 935 49.97 -35.86 -6.44
N VAL A 936 49.98 -35.52 -7.73
CA VAL A 936 48.76 -35.48 -8.56
C VAL A 936 48.08 -36.85 -8.66
N SER A 937 48.86 -37.93 -8.79
CA SER A 937 48.32 -39.29 -8.81
C SER A 937 47.74 -39.73 -7.47
N SER A 938 48.31 -39.29 -6.34
CA SER A 938 47.77 -39.58 -5.00
C SER A 938 46.38 -38.97 -4.74
N PHE A 939 46.00 -37.94 -5.50
CA PHE A 939 44.66 -37.32 -5.42
C PHE A 939 43.70 -37.82 -6.51
N SER A 940 44.21 -38.53 -7.52
CA SER A 940 43.40 -39.16 -8.56
C SER A 940 42.84 -40.52 -8.11
N SER A 941 43.45 -41.11 -7.07
CA SER A 941 43.05 -42.36 -6.42
C SER A 941 42.09 -42.11 -5.27
#